data_AF-A0A1N7B9S8-F1
#
_entry.id   AF-A0A1N7B9S8-F1
#
_cell.length_a   1.000
_cell.length_b   1.000
_cell.length_c   1.000
_cell.angle_alpha   90.00
_cell.angle_beta   90.00
_cell.angle_gamma   90.00
#
_symmetry.space_group_name_H-M   'P 1'
#
loop_
_entity.id
_entity.type
_entity.pdbx_description
1 polymer ?
#
loop_
_entity_poly.entity_id
_entity_poly.type
_entity_poly.pdbx_seq_one_letter_code
_entity_poly.pdbx_strand_id
1 'polypeptide(L)'
;MIAALRARRHWGDLHDRIALGSPYVRTAEHSAQQPPARLRRYEEAFKDGRINILNCSTTMEMGVDIGSVSTVMMTNVPPSIANYRQRVGRAGRRGQGLSTALTYCRDTALDREAFRNPAKYLVRGIEAPKVTLDSRRIVQRHINALLLAAWFREVQGQALKTTAGDFFGCPPAIPGSRAEDPPVARFRDWVVRPSTAQAQSIAIATLVRGSSLEGQSDACIEAGNLIQEAETAFVTEWEAIQAQTTGLDRDAARKALGMQLKRMCGEYLLGELADRGVLPGHGFPTSVVPFIHADEPDAHAAVSDDGSRSHRRGYPTRNLDLAIRDYAPGAEVVVDGLVYRSAGVTLNWKRPAAADAVGEVQSLKWFWACRSCGTADTTHLRPASCVSCGSNLEPGDTRRFLQPSGFTVDSREQPHADIDQIAYVEPEPERVVARNASWKPFLSPTRGRLRTSHDGLVFYASAGETGAGYSVCLECGRAEAQTGSIDPNAKRPLHEHRPLRYTKADADGLCPGNGRSFAVQTDLALGHDIITDVTEIQPAALTSQGAAWALASALREALVQRLGIDSGEIGLSVVKRPTAVGGATHSLNFYDRASGGAGFSPRLTEMFEDLLRRARDILDCPAKCVAACSACVLSRDLHAQADVLDRVQALAFVDTELAAISEPEDADRAEVGARLARDVADELVERTDRGARDIFLWPAAPFDPAALLQPRMKALLNRMRDGGHTSTLCIESNDLNVLDDAQRLGLRDAAIQYDLRLATGAAPRFRNAARAIAGLSSGTLWASRDDAAAQVGEAWGVGINAPVVSFSATIPSVQGYDRDQLLPRSETAFIEVNSLLDGPSRNLADRFASLIRPHLEVIGRWRPGELTEFTYTDRYVHSPLVALLVVRVVRRLAGLLAGARGKPKFRLTTASLRQQDGFPNRLQHDWRSEADRDAVLHQLCGDGLDLDLAVGACGHSRRLTLTYGDGSQAAIVLDQGFGFLKVVGPPRFEFQEKAASQAKRLAALDFSCVSEGSTYIVVVGSSSSR
;
A
#
# COMPACT_ATOMS: atom_id res chain seq x y z
N MET A 1 56.77 -39.53 -6.00
CA MET A 1 56.67 -38.33 -5.14
C MET A 1 55.30 -37.66 -5.21
N ILE A 2 54.85 -37.17 -6.37
CA ILE A 2 53.53 -36.51 -6.53
C ILE A 2 52.37 -37.38 -6.04
N ALA A 3 52.34 -38.68 -6.38
CA ALA A 3 51.30 -39.60 -5.90
C ALA A 3 51.23 -39.70 -4.36
N ALA A 4 52.38 -39.70 -3.67
CA ALA A 4 52.44 -39.70 -2.21
C ALA A 4 52.00 -38.37 -1.61
N LEU A 5 52.31 -37.24 -2.27
CA LEU A 5 51.83 -35.92 -1.88
C LEU A 5 50.32 -35.76 -2.13
N ARG A 6 49.78 -36.31 -3.22
CA ARG A 6 48.34 -36.38 -3.51
C ARG A 6 47.60 -37.24 -2.48
N ALA A 7 48.15 -38.40 -2.12
CA ALA A 7 47.60 -39.24 -1.06
C ALA A 7 47.55 -38.53 0.31
N ARG A 8 48.54 -37.67 0.58
CA ARG A 8 48.61 -36.79 1.77
C ARG A 8 47.90 -35.44 1.60
N ARG A 9 47.27 -35.19 0.44
CA ARG A 9 46.60 -33.94 0.04
C ARG A 9 47.48 -32.67 0.06
N HIS A 10 48.81 -32.83 -0.01
CA HIS A 10 49.76 -31.72 -0.15
C HIS A 10 49.99 -31.32 -1.61
N TRP A 11 49.53 -32.13 -2.56
CA TRP A 11 49.59 -31.85 -3.99
C TRP A 11 48.21 -32.08 -4.60
N GLY A 12 47.77 -31.17 -5.46
CA GLY A 12 46.47 -31.21 -6.12
C GLY A 12 46.56 -30.54 -7.49
N ASP A 13 45.44 -30.47 -8.21
CA ASP A 13 45.44 -30.06 -9.63
C ASP A 13 46.01 -28.65 -9.87
N LEU A 14 45.97 -27.77 -8.86
CA LEU A 14 46.64 -26.47 -8.90
C LEU A 14 48.18 -26.59 -8.98
N HIS A 15 48.76 -27.55 -8.26
CA HIS A 15 50.21 -27.79 -8.24
C HIS A 15 50.68 -28.41 -9.56
N ASP A 16 49.88 -29.29 -10.15
CA ASP A 16 50.16 -29.83 -11.49
C ASP A 16 50.19 -28.71 -12.53
N ARG A 17 49.25 -27.76 -12.44
CA ARG A 17 49.20 -26.60 -13.36
C ARG A 17 50.36 -25.63 -13.17
N ILE A 18 50.74 -25.37 -11.92
CA ILE A 18 51.94 -24.58 -11.60
C ILE A 18 53.19 -25.28 -12.17
N ALA A 19 53.31 -26.59 -11.98
CA ALA A 19 54.43 -27.38 -12.48
C ALA A 19 54.47 -27.47 -14.02
N LEU A 20 53.31 -27.44 -14.69
CA LEU A 20 53.19 -27.42 -16.15
C LEU A 20 53.38 -26.02 -16.77
N GLY A 21 53.54 -24.98 -15.95
CA GLY A 21 53.88 -23.63 -16.41
C GLY A 21 52.85 -22.95 -17.32
N SER A 22 51.59 -23.41 -17.33
CA SER A 22 50.56 -22.84 -18.21
C SER A 22 49.77 -21.75 -17.47
N PRO A 23 50.01 -20.44 -17.73
CA PRO A 23 49.12 -19.39 -17.23
C PRO A 23 47.77 -19.54 -17.92
N TYR A 24 46.80 -20.06 -17.17
CA TYR A 24 45.43 -20.18 -17.62
C TYR A 24 44.53 -19.41 -16.67
N VAL A 25 44.02 -18.28 -17.14
CA VAL A 25 42.96 -17.53 -16.46
C VAL A 25 41.69 -17.77 -17.27
N ARG A 26 40.73 -18.45 -16.66
CA ARG A 26 39.39 -18.56 -17.20
C ARG A 26 38.38 -18.13 -16.16
N THR A 27 37.64 -17.10 -16.54
CA THR A 27 36.56 -16.50 -15.78
C THR A 27 35.22 -17.02 -16.30
N ALA A 28 34.23 -17.11 -15.41
CA ALA A 28 32.83 -17.24 -15.81
C ALA A 28 31.93 -16.45 -14.86
N GLU A 29 30.79 -15.97 -15.37
CA GLU A 29 29.78 -15.28 -14.59
C GLU A 29 28.89 -16.27 -13.84
N HIS A 30 28.70 -16.03 -12.54
CA HIS A 30 27.73 -16.76 -11.71
C HIS A 30 26.73 -15.77 -11.11
N SER A 31 25.70 -15.42 -11.89
CA SER A 31 24.65 -14.49 -11.49
C SER A 31 23.26 -15.06 -11.78
N ALA A 32 22.23 -14.47 -11.17
CA ALA A 32 20.84 -14.84 -11.44
C ALA A 32 20.38 -14.51 -12.87
N GLN A 33 21.19 -13.78 -13.66
CA GLN A 33 20.91 -13.48 -15.07
C GLN A 33 21.23 -14.67 -15.99
N GLN A 34 22.03 -15.63 -15.51
CA GLN A 34 22.43 -16.80 -16.28
C GLN A 34 21.44 -17.97 -16.08
N PRO A 35 21.21 -18.81 -17.10
CA PRO A 35 20.33 -19.97 -16.97
C PRO A 35 20.83 -20.98 -15.92
N PRO A 36 19.95 -21.62 -15.13
CA PRO A 36 20.35 -22.57 -14.09
C PRO A 36 21.23 -23.74 -14.59
N ALA A 37 20.96 -24.24 -15.80
CA ALA A 37 21.77 -25.31 -16.39
C ALA A 37 23.21 -24.86 -16.69
N ARG A 38 23.38 -23.60 -17.11
CA ARG A 38 24.69 -23.00 -17.37
C ARG A 38 25.45 -22.76 -16.05
N LEU A 39 24.77 -22.26 -15.02
CA LEU A 39 25.35 -22.11 -13.67
C LEU A 39 25.88 -23.44 -13.14
N ARG A 40 25.09 -24.53 -13.20
CA ARG A 40 25.53 -25.89 -12.82
C ARG A 40 26.79 -26.34 -13.58
N ARG A 41 26.84 -26.10 -14.89
CA ARG A 41 28.02 -26.40 -15.71
C ARG A 41 29.24 -25.58 -15.28
N TYR A 42 29.06 -24.31 -14.94
CA TYR A 42 30.15 -23.46 -14.42
C TYR A 42 30.61 -23.90 -13.04
N GLU A 43 29.70 -24.31 -12.15
CA GLU A 43 30.03 -24.88 -10.84
C GLU A 43 30.85 -26.18 -10.99
N GLU A 44 30.42 -27.11 -11.86
CA GLU A 44 31.16 -28.34 -12.16
C GLU A 44 32.53 -28.04 -12.76
N ALA A 45 32.60 -27.16 -13.76
CA ALA A 45 33.86 -26.76 -14.37
C ALA A 45 34.79 -26.04 -13.39
N PHE A 46 34.25 -25.32 -12.40
CA PHE A 46 35.03 -24.70 -11.34
C PHE A 46 35.55 -25.73 -10.32
N LYS A 47 34.73 -26.72 -9.94
CA LYS A 47 35.14 -27.86 -9.10
C LYS A 47 36.26 -28.68 -9.76
N ASP A 48 36.16 -28.91 -11.06
CA ASP A 48 37.19 -29.57 -11.89
C ASP A 48 38.42 -28.67 -12.15
N GLY A 49 38.39 -27.42 -11.68
CA GLY A 49 39.37 -26.38 -11.94
C GLY A 49 39.43 -25.90 -13.39
N ARG A 50 38.63 -26.42 -14.32
CA ARG A 50 38.57 -25.94 -15.72
C ARG A 50 38.15 -24.46 -15.82
N ILE A 51 37.50 -23.95 -14.79
CA ILE A 51 37.33 -22.52 -14.50
C ILE A 51 38.05 -22.27 -13.18
N ASN A 52 38.82 -21.19 -13.07
CA ASN A 52 39.58 -20.88 -11.86
C ASN A 52 39.20 -19.53 -11.23
N ILE A 53 38.32 -18.77 -11.89
CA ILE A 53 37.71 -17.56 -11.34
C ILE A 53 36.21 -17.60 -11.65
N LEU A 54 35.38 -17.53 -10.61
CA LEU A 54 33.95 -17.27 -10.78
C LEU A 54 33.67 -15.84 -10.31
N ASN A 55 33.07 -15.04 -11.19
CA ASN A 55 32.57 -13.72 -10.83
C ASN A 55 31.12 -13.87 -10.34
N CYS A 56 30.91 -13.73 -9.04
CA CYS A 56 29.65 -14.09 -8.40
C CYS A 56 28.91 -12.86 -7.87
N SER A 57 27.59 -12.88 -7.99
CA SER A 57 26.72 -11.99 -7.20
C SER A 57 26.46 -12.60 -5.80
N THR A 58 25.34 -12.24 -5.16
CA THR A 58 24.88 -12.86 -3.90
C THR A 58 24.50 -14.34 -4.05
N THR A 59 24.47 -14.87 -5.27
CA THR A 59 24.14 -16.28 -5.57
C THR A 59 25.04 -17.29 -4.85
N MET A 60 26.27 -16.90 -4.53
CA MET A 60 27.25 -17.76 -3.85
C MET A 60 27.38 -17.48 -2.35
N GLU A 61 26.56 -16.55 -1.84
CA GLU A 61 26.53 -16.20 -0.43
C GLU A 61 25.78 -17.27 0.37
N MET A 62 24.65 -17.77 -0.16
CA MET A 62 23.79 -18.77 0.47
C MET A 62 24.03 -20.18 -0.09
N GLY A 63 24.24 -21.17 0.78
CA GLY A 63 24.01 -22.61 0.57
C GLY A 63 24.69 -23.41 -0.55
N VAL A 64 25.25 -22.82 -1.62
CA VAL A 64 25.80 -23.61 -2.75
C VAL A 64 27.04 -24.37 -2.31
N ASP A 65 27.03 -25.69 -2.48
CA ASP A 65 28.16 -26.57 -2.16
C ASP A 65 29.12 -26.65 -3.36
N ILE A 66 29.96 -25.63 -3.49
CA ILE A 66 31.15 -25.65 -4.35
C ILE A 66 32.39 -26.20 -3.64
N GLY A 67 32.23 -26.70 -2.41
CA GLY A 67 33.32 -26.88 -1.48
C GLY A 67 33.96 -25.53 -1.07
N SER A 68 35.02 -25.62 -0.28
CA SER A 68 35.83 -24.47 0.15
C SER A 68 36.76 -23.96 -0.96
N VAL A 69 36.84 -22.65 -1.13
CA VAL A 69 37.81 -22.00 -2.01
C VAL A 69 39.07 -21.60 -1.24
N SER A 70 40.20 -21.41 -1.95
CA SER A 70 41.44 -20.91 -1.34
C SER A 70 41.39 -19.40 -1.07
N THR A 71 40.71 -18.67 -1.95
CA THR A 71 40.69 -17.21 -1.95
C THR A 71 39.27 -16.71 -2.22
N VAL A 72 38.82 -15.75 -1.42
CA VAL A 72 37.63 -14.95 -1.69
C VAL A 72 38.06 -13.51 -1.93
N MET A 73 37.66 -12.95 -3.07
CA MET A 73 37.88 -11.54 -3.38
C MET A 73 36.53 -10.84 -3.43
N MET A 74 36.33 -9.87 -2.53
CA MET A 74 35.17 -9.00 -2.53
C MET A 74 35.55 -7.69 -3.20
N THR A 75 34.74 -7.25 -4.17
CA THR A 75 35.00 -6.01 -4.93
C THR A 75 34.47 -4.75 -4.24
N ASN A 76 33.79 -4.90 -3.10
CA ASN A 76 33.30 -3.86 -2.20
C ASN A 76 33.07 -4.47 -0.81
N VAL A 77 32.90 -3.63 0.21
CA VAL A 77 32.48 -4.10 1.55
C VAL A 77 31.01 -4.56 1.51
N PRO A 78 30.70 -5.80 1.91
CA PRO A 78 29.35 -6.31 2.06
C PRO A 78 28.47 -5.45 3.00
N PRO A 79 27.17 -5.27 2.69
CA PRO A 79 26.29 -4.32 3.40
C PRO A 79 26.16 -4.60 4.90
N SER A 80 25.97 -5.87 5.27
CA SER A 80 25.96 -6.29 6.68
C SER A 80 27.17 -7.16 7.02
N ILE A 81 27.53 -7.13 8.31
CA ILE A 81 28.56 -8.02 8.86
C ILE A 81 28.17 -9.50 8.73
N ALA A 82 26.88 -9.82 8.68
CA ALA A 82 26.40 -11.17 8.42
C ALA A 82 26.77 -11.61 6.99
N ASN A 83 26.55 -10.75 5.98
CA ASN A 83 26.94 -11.02 4.59
C ASN A 83 28.46 -11.22 4.47
N TYR A 84 29.24 -10.35 5.14
CA TYR A 84 30.70 -10.46 5.16
C TYR A 84 31.16 -11.81 5.70
N ARG A 85 30.64 -12.21 6.86
CA ARG A 85 30.99 -13.50 7.50
C ARG A 85 30.59 -14.69 6.63
N GLN A 86 29.43 -14.64 5.97
CA GLN A 86 29.00 -15.68 5.04
C GLN A 86 29.93 -15.81 3.83
N ARG A 87 30.33 -14.69 3.21
CA ARG A 87 31.24 -14.67 2.05
C ARG A 87 32.64 -15.14 2.42
N VAL A 88 33.23 -14.59 3.50
CA VAL A 88 34.56 -14.98 3.97
C VAL A 88 34.59 -16.44 4.42
N GLY A 89 33.50 -16.93 5.02
CA GLY A 89 33.35 -18.33 5.43
C GLY A 89 33.39 -19.35 4.27
N ARG A 90 33.35 -18.89 3.01
CA ARG A 90 33.59 -19.75 1.84
C ARG A 90 35.07 -20.09 1.64
N ALA A 91 35.98 -19.26 2.17
CA ALA A 91 37.40 -19.53 2.15
C ALA A 91 37.78 -20.48 3.29
N GLY A 92 38.64 -21.47 2.99
CA GLY A 92 39.30 -22.33 3.99
C GLY A 92 38.77 -23.76 4.10
N ARG A 93 39.65 -24.75 3.86
CA ARG A 93 39.42 -26.19 4.15
C ARG A 93 39.87 -26.55 5.57
N ARG A 94 39.20 -27.56 6.15
CA ARG A 94 39.86 -28.42 7.15
C ARG A 94 41.12 -29.04 6.53
N GLY A 95 42.29 -28.62 7.00
CA GLY A 95 43.60 -29.12 6.56
C GLY A 95 44.31 -28.33 5.46
N GLN A 96 43.78 -27.18 5.00
CA GLN A 96 44.56 -26.22 4.20
C GLN A 96 45.36 -25.30 5.12
N GLY A 97 46.64 -25.09 4.81
CA GLY A 97 47.54 -24.25 5.62
C GLY A 97 47.29 -22.74 5.49
N LEU A 98 46.58 -22.30 4.45
CA LEU A 98 46.30 -20.88 4.21
C LEU A 98 44.97 -20.70 3.47
N SER A 99 44.17 -19.74 3.93
CA SER A 99 42.98 -19.22 3.27
C SER A 99 42.99 -17.71 3.32
N THR A 100 42.72 -17.04 2.20
CA THR A 100 42.80 -15.58 2.13
C THR A 100 41.45 -14.99 1.76
N ALA A 101 41.05 -13.94 2.48
CA ALA A 101 39.96 -13.06 2.08
C ALA A 101 40.53 -11.67 1.80
N LEU A 102 40.26 -11.16 0.61
CA LEU A 102 40.63 -9.80 0.21
C LEU A 102 39.35 -8.99 -0.01
N THR A 103 39.23 -7.85 0.67
CA THR A 103 38.14 -6.90 0.44
C THR A 103 38.70 -5.64 -0.18
N TYR A 104 38.36 -5.41 -1.45
CA TYR A 104 38.61 -4.13 -2.10
C TYR A 104 37.59 -3.12 -1.60
N CYS A 105 38.05 -2.07 -0.92
CA CYS A 105 37.19 -1.01 -0.39
C CYS A 105 37.06 0.08 -1.46
N ARG A 106 35.84 0.29 -1.97
CA ARG A 106 35.53 1.40 -2.88
C ARG A 106 35.40 2.71 -2.11
N ASP A 107 35.19 3.79 -2.84
CA ASP A 107 34.99 5.11 -2.25
C ASP A 107 33.54 5.35 -1.76
N THR A 108 33.00 4.45 -0.95
CA THR A 108 31.65 4.53 -0.36
C THR A 108 31.72 4.68 1.18
N ALA A 109 30.63 5.06 1.85
CA ALA A 109 30.61 5.31 3.30
C ALA A 109 30.98 4.07 4.10
N LEU A 110 30.30 2.96 3.83
CA LEU A 110 30.53 1.68 4.49
C LEU A 110 31.96 1.17 4.24
N ASP A 111 32.44 1.25 2.99
CA ASP A 111 33.77 0.80 2.62
C ASP A 111 34.86 1.63 3.31
N ARG A 112 34.72 2.96 3.36
CA ARG A 112 35.64 3.85 4.07
C ARG A 112 35.65 3.60 5.57
N GLU A 113 34.49 3.38 6.18
CA GLU A 113 34.40 3.08 7.61
C GLU A 113 35.10 1.77 7.94
N ALA A 114 34.82 0.72 7.18
CA ALA A 114 35.46 -0.58 7.31
C ALA A 114 36.97 -0.50 7.04
N PHE A 115 37.42 0.32 6.09
CA PHE A 115 38.84 0.54 5.80
C PHE A 115 39.56 1.31 6.92
N ARG A 116 38.94 2.37 7.47
CA ARG A 116 39.52 3.19 8.54
C ARG A 116 39.63 2.44 9.87
N ASN A 117 38.65 1.60 10.20
CA ASN A 117 38.68 0.79 11.40
C ASN A 117 38.10 -0.61 11.14
N PRO A 118 38.90 -1.52 10.55
CA PRO A 118 38.46 -2.87 10.22
C PRO A 118 38.02 -3.65 11.46
N ALA A 119 38.72 -3.45 12.58
CA ALA A 119 38.39 -4.12 13.84
C ALA A 119 36.97 -3.77 14.31
N LYS A 120 36.59 -2.48 14.28
CA LYS A 120 35.25 -2.02 14.66
C LYS A 120 34.17 -2.61 13.74
N TYR A 121 34.42 -2.67 12.43
CA TYR A 121 33.48 -3.27 11.47
C TYR A 121 33.29 -4.78 11.75
N LEU A 122 34.37 -5.52 11.99
CA LEU A 122 34.34 -6.97 12.18
C LEU A 122 33.65 -7.41 13.48
N VAL A 123 33.65 -6.57 14.52
CA VAL A 123 32.99 -6.83 15.82
C VAL A 123 31.58 -6.26 15.92
N ARG A 124 31.01 -5.68 14.85
CA ARG A 124 29.63 -5.19 14.86
C ARG A 124 28.65 -6.29 15.31
N GLY A 125 27.71 -5.90 16.15
CA GLY A 125 26.57 -6.74 16.50
C GLY A 125 25.74 -7.05 15.26
N ILE A 126 25.23 -8.28 15.17
CA ILE A 126 24.22 -8.64 14.19
C ILE A 126 22.88 -8.29 14.85
N GLU A 127 22.19 -7.27 14.35
CA GLU A 127 20.83 -6.97 14.80
C GLU A 127 19.91 -8.13 14.37
N ALA A 128 19.05 -8.57 15.28
CA ALA A 128 18.08 -9.61 14.95
C ALA A 128 17.05 -9.02 13.96
N PRO A 129 16.79 -9.69 12.81
CA PRO A 129 15.76 -9.23 11.90
C PRO A 129 14.41 -9.22 12.63
N LYS A 130 13.68 -8.11 12.56
CA LYS A 130 12.30 -8.02 13.04
C LYS A 130 11.37 -8.39 11.89
N VAL A 131 10.43 -9.30 12.16
CA VAL A 131 9.33 -9.59 11.25
C VAL A 131 8.13 -8.77 11.71
N THR A 132 7.59 -7.92 10.84
CA THR A 132 6.36 -7.17 11.08
C THR A 132 5.23 -7.75 10.24
N LEU A 133 4.01 -7.73 10.76
CA LEU A 133 2.81 -8.23 10.08
C LEU A 133 1.84 -7.07 9.73
N ASP A 134 2.40 -5.88 9.51
CA ASP A 134 1.63 -4.65 9.34
C ASP A 134 1.12 -4.46 7.89
N SER A 135 1.76 -5.10 6.90
CA SER A 135 1.32 -5.03 5.51
C SER A 135 0.01 -5.79 5.30
N ARG A 136 -1.11 -5.04 5.29
CA ARG A 136 -2.46 -5.58 5.07
C ARG A 136 -2.53 -6.43 3.80
N ARG A 137 -1.82 -6.02 2.75
CA ARG A 137 -1.78 -6.73 1.45
C ARG A 137 -1.10 -8.09 1.55
N ILE A 138 0.05 -8.17 2.23
CA ILE A 138 0.76 -9.44 2.42
C ILE A 138 -0.10 -10.39 3.25
N VAL A 139 -0.66 -9.92 4.35
CA VAL A 139 -1.52 -10.75 5.22
C VAL A 139 -2.77 -11.21 4.45
N GLN A 140 -3.41 -10.33 3.68
CA GLN A 140 -4.58 -10.69 2.86
C GLN A 140 -4.26 -11.77 1.83
N ARG A 141 -3.09 -11.72 1.17
CA ARG A 141 -2.66 -12.77 0.23
C ARG A 141 -2.57 -14.13 0.92
N HIS A 142 -2.08 -14.19 2.16
CA HIS A 142 -2.05 -15.44 2.93
C HIS A 142 -3.45 -15.92 3.30
N ILE A 143 -4.39 -15.02 3.59
CA ILE A 143 -5.81 -15.38 3.80
C ILE A 143 -6.40 -15.94 2.50
N ASN A 144 -6.13 -15.33 1.35
CA ASN A 144 -6.59 -15.83 0.05
C ASN A 144 -6.07 -17.24 -0.22
N ALA A 145 -4.79 -17.51 0.08
CA ALA A 145 -4.19 -18.83 -0.05
C ALA A 145 -4.86 -19.87 0.88
N LEU A 146 -5.14 -19.50 2.14
CA LEU A 146 -5.86 -20.34 3.09
C LEU A 146 -7.25 -20.70 2.56
N LEU A 147 -8.00 -19.70 2.08
CA LEU A 147 -9.37 -19.86 1.57
C LEU A 147 -9.41 -20.69 0.28
N LEU A 148 -8.50 -20.43 -0.65
CA LEU A 148 -8.37 -21.21 -1.88
C LEU A 148 -8.06 -22.69 -1.56
N ALA A 149 -7.14 -22.94 -0.63
CA ALA A 149 -6.82 -24.30 -0.18
C ALA A 149 -8.01 -24.98 0.50
N ALA A 150 -8.78 -24.26 1.31
CA ALA A 150 -9.99 -24.77 1.95
C ALA A 150 -11.06 -25.17 0.92
N TRP A 151 -11.30 -24.31 -0.08
CA TRP A 151 -12.24 -24.62 -1.15
C TRP A 151 -11.80 -25.83 -1.98
N PHE A 152 -10.53 -25.92 -2.37
CA PHE A 152 -10.02 -27.09 -3.11
C PHE A 152 -10.18 -28.40 -2.34
N ARG A 153 -10.04 -28.38 -1.00
CA ARG A 153 -10.34 -29.55 -0.16
C ARG A 153 -11.82 -29.92 -0.20
N GLU A 154 -12.70 -28.93 -0.12
CA GLU A 154 -14.15 -29.14 -0.12
C GLU A 154 -14.64 -29.71 -1.45
N VAL A 155 -14.15 -29.19 -2.58
CA VAL A 155 -14.52 -29.67 -3.92
C VAL A 155 -13.69 -30.87 -4.41
N GLN A 156 -12.83 -31.43 -3.54
CA GLN A 156 -11.90 -32.51 -3.87
C GLN A 156 -11.04 -32.25 -5.12
N GLY A 157 -10.69 -30.98 -5.37
CA GLY A 157 -9.92 -30.56 -6.54
C GLY A 157 -8.40 -30.66 -6.34
N GLN A 158 -7.65 -30.67 -7.43
CA GLN A 158 -6.19 -30.77 -7.43
C GLN A 158 -5.54 -29.42 -7.79
N ALA A 159 -5.39 -28.52 -6.81
CA ALA A 159 -4.79 -27.19 -7.01
C ALA A 159 -3.41 -27.24 -7.72
N LEU A 160 -2.65 -28.31 -7.49
CA LEU A 160 -1.33 -28.53 -8.11
C LEU A 160 -1.37 -28.90 -9.61
N LYS A 161 -2.54 -29.25 -10.15
CA LYS A 161 -2.70 -29.63 -11.56
C LYS A 161 -3.70 -28.75 -12.33
N THR A 162 -4.46 -27.92 -11.63
CA THR A 162 -5.43 -27.02 -12.25
C THR A 162 -4.71 -25.94 -13.07
N THR A 163 -5.14 -25.77 -14.32
CA THR A 163 -4.69 -24.69 -15.19
C THR A 163 -5.57 -23.45 -15.04
N ALA A 164 -5.07 -22.28 -15.45
CA ALA A 164 -5.83 -21.04 -15.42
C ALA A 164 -7.11 -21.14 -16.26
N GLY A 165 -7.04 -21.73 -17.46
CA GLY A 165 -8.19 -21.94 -18.33
C GLY A 165 -9.28 -22.81 -17.68
N ASP A 166 -8.89 -23.91 -17.02
CA ASP A 166 -9.83 -24.77 -16.30
C ASP A 166 -10.55 -24.03 -15.18
N PHE A 167 -9.82 -23.24 -14.39
CA PHE A 167 -10.37 -22.53 -13.24
C PHE A 167 -11.30 -21.37 -13.66
N PHE A 168 -10.88 -20.56 -14.64
CA PHE A 168 -11.67 -19.42 -15.13
C PHE A 168 -12.79 -19.83 -16.11
N GLY A 169 -12.79 -21.10 -16.56
CA GLY A 169 -13.78 -21.68 -17.47
C GLY A 169 -13.58 -21.29 -18.93
N CYS A 170 -12.34 -21.03 -19.33
CA CYS A 170 -11.96 -20.52 -20.63
C CYS A 170 -11.20 -21.61 -21.42
N PRO A 171 -11.85 -22.33 -22.35
CA PRO A 171 -11.19 -23.41 -23.08
C PRO A 171 -10.12 -22.91 -24.07
N PRO A 172 -9.06 -23.70 -24.32
CA PRO A 172 -8.01 -23.39 -25.30
C PRO A 172 -8.44 -23.71 -26.74
N ALA A 173 -9.64 -23.29 -27.15
CA ALA A 173 -10.25 -23.61 -28.44
C ALA A 173 -10.73 -22.37 -29.20
N ILE A 174 -10.81 -22.48 -30.52
CA ILE A 174 -11.32 -21.41 -31.41
C ILE A 174 -12.31 -22.02 -32.41
N PRO A 175 -13.59 -21.59 -32.41
CA PRO A 175 -14.22 -20.77 -31.38
C PRO A 175 -14.35 -21.54 -30.06
N GLY A 176 -14.17 -20.88 -28.93
CA GLY A 176 -14.46 -21.41 -27.60
C GLY A 176 -15.64 -20.66 -26.99
N SER A 177 -16.45 -21.35 -26.20
CA SER A 177 -17.44 -20.72 -25.32
C SER A 177 -16.97 -20.87 -23.89
N ARG A 178 -17.16 -19.82 -23.10
CA ARG A 178 -16.88 -19.86 -21.67
C ARG A 178 -17.85 -20.84 -21.02
N ALA A 179 -17.38 -21.60 -20.05
CA ALA A 179 -18.26 -22.45 -19.23
C ALA A 179 -19.30 -21.58 -18.50
N GLU A 180 -20.55 -22.03 -18.47
CA GLU A 180 -21.65 -21.31 -17.81
C GLU A 180 -21.47 -21.21 -16.28
N ASP A 181 -20.91 -22.26 -15.66
CA ASP A 181 -20.62 -22.32 -14.23
C ASP A 181 -19.13 -22.67 -13.98
N PRO A 182 -18.22 -21.70 -14.19
CA PRO A 182 -16.80 -21.96 -14.09
C PRO A 182 -16.38 -22.15 -12.61
N PRO A 183 -15.32 -22.93 -12.33
CA PRO A 183 -14.82 -23.11 -10.96
C PRO A 183 -14.57 -21.80 -10.19
N VAL A 184 -14.09 -20.75 -10.86
CA VAL A 184 -13.89 -19.41 -10.26
C VAL A 184 -15.19 -18.78 -9.74
N ALA A 185 -16.32 -18.95 -10.45
CA ALA A 185 -17.60 -18.43 -10.01
C ALA A 185 -18.09 -19.17 -8.76
N ARG A 186 -17.96 -20.50 -8.74
CA ARG A 186 -18.25 -21.32 -7.56
C ARG A 186 -17.36 -20.97 -6.37
N PHE A 187 -16.07 -20.70 -6.60
CA PHE A 187 -15.16 -20.24 -5.55
C PHE A 187 -15.57 -18.87 -5.01
N ARG A 188 -15.83 -17.89 -5.89
CA ARG A 188 -16.25 -16.54 -5.48
C ARG A 188 -17.53 -16.59 -4.67
N ASP A 189 -18.52 -17.34 -5.14
CA ASP A 189 -19.78 -17.52 -4.45
C ASP A 189 -19.60 -18.27 -3.14
N TRP A 190 -18.63 -19.19 -3.04
CA TRP A 190 -18.30 -19.89 -1.81
C TRP A 190 -17.60 -18.99 -0.80
N VAL A 191 -16.62 -18.19 -1.22
CA VAL A 191 -15.75 -17.43 -0.31
C VAL A 191 -16.49 -16.30 0.40
N VAL A 192 -17.48 -15.68 -0.26
CA VAL A 192 -18.27 -14.59 0.31
C VAL A 192 -19.47 -15.06 1.15
N ARG A 193 -19.72 -16.37 1.27
CA ARG A 193 -20.83 -16.89 2.08
C ARG A 193 -20.58 -16.64 3.57
N PRO A 194 -21.61 -16.21 4.34
CA PRO A 194 -21.51 -16.12 5.79
C PRO A 194 -21.12 -17.45 6.46
N SER A 195 -21.63 -18.58 5.94
CA SER A 195 -21.29 -19.91 6.45
C SER A 195 -19.81 -20.24 6.27
N THR A 196 -19.19 -19.80 5.17
CA THR A 196 -17.76 -19.97 4.92
C THR A 196 -16.94 -19.10 5.86
N ALA A 197 -17.30 -17.82 6.01
CA ALA A 197 -16.64 -16.92 6.96
C ALA A 197 -16.70 -17.47 8.40
N GLN A 198 -17.86 -18.01 8.80
CA GLN A 198 -18.01 -18.66 10.10
C GLN A 198 -17.15 -19.92 10.23
N ALA A 199 -17.17 -20.81 9.23
CA ALA A 199 -16.39 -22.05 9.22
C ALA A 199 -14.88 -21.81 9.25
N GLN A 200 -14.41 -20.75 8.60
CA GLN A 200 -12.98 -20.39 8.53
C GLN A 200 -12.54 -19.38 9.60
N SER A 201 -13.46 -18.88 10.43
CA SER A 201 -13.19 -17.82 11.41
C SER A 201 -12.01 -18.12 12.33
N ILE A 202 -11.91 -19.34 12.87
CA ILE A 202 -10.82 -19.76 13.75
C ILE A 202 -9.48 -19.78 13.00
N ALA A 203 -9.48 -20.30 11.77
CA ALA A 203 -8.26 -20.37 10.95
C ALA A 203 -7.77 -18.99 10.53
N ILE A 204 -8.69 -18.10 10.14
CA ILE A 204 -8.38 -16.70 9.81
C ILE A 204 -7.89 -15.97 11.05
N ALA A 205 -8.60 -16.05 12.18
CA ALA A 205 -8.19 -15.42 13.44
C ALA A 205 -6.81 -15.89 13.91
N THR A 206 -6.48 -17.16 13.67
CA THR A 206 -5.14 -17.70 13.96
C THR A 206 -4.09 -17.10 13.03
N LEU A 207 -4.40 -16.98 11.73
CA LEU A 207 -3.49 -16.43 10.72
C LEU A 207 -3.23 -14.93 10.91
N VAL A 208 -4.24 -14.16 11.29
CA VAL A 208 -4.14 -12.69 11.41
C VAL A 208 -3.70 -12.22 12.80
N ARG A 209 -3.44 -13.13 13.74
CA ARG A 209 -3.03 -12.77 15.10
C ARG A 209 -1.77 -11.91 15.09
N GLY A 210 -1.81 -10.75 15.74
CA GLY A 210 -0.69 -9.81 15.78
C GLY A 210 -0.38 -9.12 14.45
N SER A 211 -1.33 -9.10 13.51
CA SER A 211 -1.21 -8.44 12.21
C SER A 211 -2.14 -7.25 12.06
N SER A 212 -1.98 -6.46 11.00
CA SER A 212 -2.88 -5.34 10.69
C SER A 212 -4.32 -5.74 10.33
N LEU A 213 -4.59 -7.03 10.16
CA LEU A 213 -5.93 -7.57 9.91
C LEU A 213 -6.57 -8.22 11.15
N GLU A 214 -5.94 -8.15 12.32
CA GLU A 214 -6.52 -8.68 13.55
C GLU A 214 -7.85 -7.98 13.90
N GLY A 215 -8.89 -8.77 14.16
CA GLY A 215 -10.23 -8.26 14.49
C GLY A 215 -11.04 -7.73 13.31
N GLN A 216 -10.54 -7.82 12.07
CA GLN A 216 -11.27 -7.47 10.84
C GLN A 216 -12.12 -8.64 10.36
N SER A 217 -13.38 -8.37 9.98
CA SER A 217 -14.32 -9.41 9.52
C SER A 217 -14.46 -9.49 7.99
N ASP A 218 -13.80 -8.61 7.24
CA ASP A 218 -13.95 -8.47 5.79
C ASP A 218 -12.98 -9.33 4.96
N ALA A 219 -12.13 -10.14 5.60
CA ALA A 219 -11.04 -10.82 4.90
C ALA A 219 -11.49 -11.84 3.84
N CYS A 220 -12.56 -12.59 4.07
CA CYS A 220 -13.13 -13.52 3.07
C CYS A 220 -13.70 -12.79 1.86
N ILE A 221 -14.21 -11.59 2.11
CA ILE A 221 -14.91 -10.76 1.14
C ILE A 221 -13.88 -10.13 0.21
N GLU A 222 -12.80 -9.60 0.79
CA GLU A 222 -11.67 -9.07 0.03
C GLU A 222 -11.02 -10.16 -0.83
N ALA A 223 -10.96 -11.41 -0.33
CA ALA A 223 -10.52 -12.54 -1.14
C ALA A 223 -11.41 -12.76 -2.38
N GLY A 224 -12.73 -12.61 -2.23
CA GLY A 224 -13.69 -12.68 -3.33
C GLY A 224 -13.49 -11.56 -4.36
N ASN A 225 -13.26 -10.33 -3.91
CA ASN A 225 -12.99 -9.18 -4.79
C ASN A 225 -11.72 -9.38 -5.61
N LEU A 226 -10.61 -9.76 -4.96
CA LEU A 226 -9.33 -9.97 -5.63
C LEU A 226 -9.40 -11.09 -6.67
N ILE A 227 -10.19 -12.14 -6.40
CA ILE A 227 -10.44 -13.20 -7.38
C ILE A 227 -11.33 -12.72 -8.53
N GLN A 228 -12.33 -11.88 -8.25
CA GLN A 228 -13.17 -11.29 -9.30
C GLN A 228 -12.36 -10.40 -10.25
N GLU A 229 -11.45 -9.59 -9.72
CA GLU A 229 -10.55 -8.76 -10.52
C GLU A 229 -9.64 -9.63 -11.41
N ALA A 230 -9.09 -10.71 -10.83
CA ALA A 230 -8.29 -11.67 -11.58
C ALA A 230 -9.10 -12.38 -12.68
N GLU A 231 -10.33 -12.79 -12.38
CA GLU A 231 -11.26 -13.40 -13.34
C GLU A 231 -11.57 -12.44 -14.49
N THR A 232 -12.01 -11.22 -14.20
CA THR A 232 -12.36 -10.24 -15.23
C THR A 232 -11.18 -10.00 -16.15
N ALA A 233 -9.99 -9.77 -15.59
CA ALA A 233 -8.81 -9.50 -16.39
C ALA A 233 -8.37 -10.73 -17.23
N PHE A 234 -8.52 -11.96 -16.74
CA PHE A 234 -8.22 -13.16 -17.54
C PHE A 234 -9.25 -13.42 -18.65
N VAL A 235 -10.55 -13.25 -18.34
CA VAL A 235 -11.65 -13.49 -19.28
C VAL A 235 -11.63 -12.47 -20.41
N THR A 236 -11.41 -11.19 -20.11
CA THR A 236 -11.29 -10.14 -21.14
C THR A 236 -10.16 -10.46 -22.12
N GLU A 237 -8.99 -10.86 -21.62
CA GLU A 237 -7.86 -11.27 -22.46
C GLU A 237 -8.22 -12.49 -23.34
N TRP A 238 -8.93 -13.47 -22.78
CA TRP A 238 -9.40 -14.66 -23.51
C TRP A 238 -10.43 -14.33 -24.62
N GLU A 239 -11.41 -13.48 -24.32
CA GLU A 239 -12.42 -13.03 -25.29
C GLU A 239 -11.79 -12.23 -26.43
N ALA A 240 -10.83 -11.36 -26.12
CA ALA A 240 -10.16 -10.57 -27.13
C ALA A 240 -9.32 -11.40 -28.09
N ILE A 241 -8.60 -12.43 -27.60
CA ILE A 241 -7.85 -13.33 -28.49
C ILE A 241 -8.80 -14.10 -29.43
N GLN A 242 -10.01 -14.45 -28.98
CA GLN A 242 -10.99 -15.15 -29.82
C GLN A 242 -11.67 -14.23 -30.82
N ALA A 243 -12.03 -13.00 -30.42
CA ALA A 243 -12.63 -12.00 -31.30
C ALA A 243 -11.74 -11.71 -32.52
N GLN A 244 -10.42 -11.82 -32.36
CA GLN A 244 -9.44 -11.70 -33.45
C GLN A 244 -9.56 -12.78 -34.53
N THR A 245 -10.32 -13.86 -34.32
CA THR A 245 -10.49 -14.94 -35.31
C THR A 245 -11.68 -14.77 -36.24
N THR A 246 -12.59 -13.85 -35.92
CA THR A 246 -13.75 -13.49 -36.73
C THR A 246 -13.30 -12.60 -37.90
N GLY A 247 -13.14 -13.19 -39.09
CA GLY A 247 -12.78 -12.46 -40.33
C GLY A 247 -11.38 -12.71 -40.90
N LEU A 248 -10.60 -13.65 -40.36
CA LEU A 248 -9.27 -14.02 -40.89
C LEU A 248 -9.34 -15.20 -41.87
N ASP A 249 -8.99 -14.97 -43.14
CA ASP A 249 -9.07 -15.96 -44.24
C ASP A 249 -7.75 -16.77 -44.45
N ARG A 250 -6.95 -16.96 -43.38
CA ARG A 250 -5.66 -17.70 -43.46
C ARG A 250 -5.50 -18.67 -42.29
N ASP A 251 -5.44 -19.97 -42.59
CA ASP A 251 -5.22 -21.08 -41.63
C ASP A 251 -4.01 -20.87 -40.69
N ALA A 252 -2.96 -20.20 -41.17
CA ALA A 252 -1.76 -19.93 -40.37
C ALA A 252 -2.00 -18.95 -39.20
N ALA A 253 -2.85 -17.94 -39.39
CA ALA A 253 -3.17 -16.95 -38.35
C ALA A 253 -4.07 -17.56 -37.26
N ARG A 254 -5.06 -18.36 -37.67
CA ARG A 254 -5.91 -19.12 -36.75
C ARG A 254 -5.11 -20.12 -35.92
N LYS A 255 -4.13 -20.79 -36.53
CA LYS A 255 -3.20 -21.70 -35.85
C LYS A 255 -2.30 -20.97 -34.84
N ALA A 256 -1.82 -19.77 -35.17
CA ALA A 256 -0.99 -18.96 -34.26
C ALA A 256 -1.77 -18.45 -33.03
N LEU A 257 -3.00 -17.99 -33.23
CA LEU A 257 -3.91 -17.58 -32.15
C LEU A 257 -4.36 -18.77 -31.30
N GLY A 258 -4.62 -19.92 -31.91
CA GLY A 258 -4.90 -21.17 -31.20
C GLY A 258 -3.73 -21.61 -30.30
N MET A 259 -2.49 -21.45 -30.75
CA MET A 259 -1.31 -21.71 -29.91
C MET A 259 -1.19 -20.72 -28.74
N GLN A 260 -1.62 -19.47 -28.93
CA GLN A 260 -1.62 -18.46 -27.87
C GLN A 260 -2.66 -18.76 -26.79
N LEU A 261 -3.90 -19.08 -27.16
CA LEU A 261 -4.93 -19.52 -26.22
C LEU A 261 -4.51 -20.80 -25.50
N LYS A 262 -3.94 -21.76 -26.21
CA LYS A 262 -3.44 -23.00 -25.60
C LYS A 262 -2.36 -22.74 -24.55
N ARG A 263 -1.52 -21.71 -24.75
CA ARG A 263 -0.52 -21.31 -23.78
C ARG A 263 -1.16 -20.62 -22.57
N MET A 264 -1.93 -19.55 -22.80
CA MET A 264 -2.57 -18.77 -21.75
C MET A 264 -3.49 -19.61 -20.86
N CYS A 265 -4.39 -20.39 -21.47
CA CYS A 265 -5.27 -21.30 -20.74
C CYS A 265 -4.49 -22.45 -20.08
N GLY A 266 -3.33 -22.82 -20.62
CA GLY A 266 -2.47 -23.88 -20.08
C GLY A 266 -1.50 -23.41 -19.00
N GLU A 267 -1.50 -22.12 -18.64
CA GLU A 267 -0.71 -21.59 -17.53
C GLU A 267 -1.18 -22.19 -16.20
N TYR A 268 -0.25 -22.29 -15.25
CA TYR A 268 -0.52 -22.90 -13.96
C TYR A 268 -1.29 -21.93 -13.04
N LEU A 269 -2.41 -22.39 -12.46
CA LEU A 269 -3.34 -21.51 -11.73
C LEU A 269 -2.67 -20.71 -10.60
N LEU A 270 -1.86 -21.35 -9.75
CA LEU A 270 -1.28 -20.65 -8.60
C LEU A 270 -0.26 -19.58 -9.05
N GLY A 271 0.45 -19.82 -10.16
CA GLY A 271 1.33 -18.84 -10.76
C GLY A 271 0.56 -17.63 -11.27
N GLU A 272 -0.52 -17.88 -12.03
CA GLU A 272 -1.40 -16.84 -12.56
C GLU A 272 -2.00 -15.96 -11.45
N LEU A 273 -2.46 -16.57 -10.35
CA LEU A 273 -3.01 -15.84 -9.20
C LEU A 273 -1.94 -15.10 -8.38
N ALA A 274 -0.70 -15.60 -8.33
CA ALA A 274 0.41 -14.91 -7.67
C ALA A 274 0.86 -13.69 -8.49
N ASP A 275 0.97 -13.82 -9.81
CA ASP A 275 1.34 -12.72 -10.73
C ASP A 275 0.29 -11.60 -10.71
N ARG A 276 -0.99 -11.96 -10.59
CA ARG A 276 -2.09 -11.01 -10.38
C ARG A 276 -2.19 -10.48 -8.93
N GLY A 277 -1.29 -10.92 -8.05
CA GLY A 277 -1.18 -10.41 -6.68
C GLY A 277 -2.26 -10.89 -5.72
N VAL A 278 -3.05 -11.90 -6.10
CA VAL A 278 -4.08 -12.54 -5.28
C VAL A 278 -3.45 -13.47 -4.24
N LEU A 279 -2.41 -14.22 -4.64
CA LEU A 279 -1.68 -15.14 -3.75
C LEU A 279 -0.31 -14.58 -3.36
N PRO A 280 0.31 -15.12 -2.29
CA PRO A 280 1.71 -14.81 -1.99
C PRO A 280 2.59 -15.35 -3.11
N GLY A 281 3.38 -14.48 -3.74
CA GLY A 281 4.47 -14.90 -4.61
C GLY A 281 5.67 -15.37 -3.77
N HIS A 282 6.42 -16.35 -4.24
CA HIS A 282 7.72 -16.67 -3.64
C HIS A 282 8.64 -15.46 -3.79
N GLY A 283 8.83 -14.64 -2.75
CA GLY A 283 9.98 -13.76 -2.48
C GLY A 283 10.67 -13.00 -3.63
N PHE A 284 10.05 -12.85 -4.80
CA PHE A 284 10.63 -12.32 -6.02
C PHE A 284 9.73 -11.20 -6.54
N PRO A 285 10.32 -10.18 -7.19
CA PRO A 285 9.56 -9.01 -7.61
C PRO A 285 8.40 -9.42 -8.53
N THR A 286 7.21 -8.87 -8.30
CA THR A 286 5.99 -9.21 -9.07
C THR A 286 6.02 -8.66 -10.50
N SER A 287 7.00 -7.81 -10.83
CA SER A 287 7.08 -7.11 -12.12
C SER A 287 8.43 -7.32 -12.78
N VAL A 288 8.90 -8.57 -12.82
CA VAL A 288 10.14 -8.94 -13.51
C VAL A 288 9.90 -9.06 -15.01
N VAL A 289 10.69 -8.34 -15.79
CA VAL A 289 10.61 -8.33 -17.25
C VAL A 289 11.91 -8.80 -17.92
N PRO A 290 11.83 -9.47 -19.08
CA PRO A 290 13.00 -9.98 -19.78
C PRO A 290 13.65 -8.93 -20.71
N PHE A 291 14.96 -9.09 -20.93
CA PHE A 291 15.71 -8.44 -22.00
C PHE A 291 16.08 -9.46 -23.08
N ILE A 292 15.35 -9.42 -24.21
CA ILE A 292 15.47 -10.41 -25.26
C ILE A 292 16.58 -10.00 -26.25
N HIS A 293 17.76 -10.60 -26.08
CA HIS A 293 18.97 -10.31 -26.87
C HIS A 293 19.28 -11.35 -27.96
N ALA A 294 18.54 -12.45 -28.04
CA ALA A 294 18.68 -13.48 -29.07
C ALA A 294 17.32 -14.02 -29.56
N ASP A 295 17.31 -14.81 -30.64
CA ASP A 295 16.10 -15.42 -31.23
C ASP A 295 15.75 -16.77 -30.61
N GLU A 296 16.75 -17.60 -30.28
CA GLU A 296 16.56 -18.88 -29.59
C GLU A 296 17.16 -18.83 -28.16
N PRO A 297 16.42 -19.26 -27.13
CA PRO A 297 17.02 -19.49 -25.82
C PRO A 297 18.02 -20.65 -25.91
N ASP A 298 19.10 -20.59 -25.11
CA ASP A 298 20.17 -21.59 -25.05
C ASP A 298 19.63 -23.05 -25.15
N ALA A 299 20.14 -23.84 -26.10
CA ALA A 299 19.69 -25.20 -26.41
C ALA A 299 19.78 -26.21 -25.24
N HIS A 300 20.43 -25.82 -24.14
CA HIS A 300 20.65 -26.62 -22.93
C HIS A 300 19.80 -26.18 -21.73
N ALA A 301 18.79 -25.31 -21.91
CA ALA A 301 17.83 -24.99 -20.86
C ALA A 301 17.01 -26.24 -20.50
N ALA A 302 17.45 -26.99 -19.48
CA ALA A 302 16.77 -28.17 -18.99
C ALA A 302 15.33 -27.85 -18.56
N VAL A 303 14.38 -28.69 -18.99
CA VAL A 303 13.00 -28.71 -18.51
C VAL A 303 13.02 -29.22 -17.06
N SER A 304 12.77 -28.34 -16.09
CA SER A 304 12.55 -28.75 -14.69
C SER A 304 11.08 -29.11 -14.47
N ASP A 305 10.83 -30.24 -13.79
CA ASP A 305 9.51 -30.84 -13.54
C ASP A 305 8.73 -30.18 -12.36
N ASP A 306 9.29 -29.14 -11.73
CA ASP A 306 8.82 -28.58 -10.46
C ASP A 306 7.70 -27.52 -10.57
N GLY A 307 6.84 -27.59 -11.59
CA GLY A 307 5.57 -26.84 -11.62
C GLY A 307 5.65 -25.30 -11.67
N SER A 308 6.81 -24.67 -11.53
CA SER A 308 6.99 -23.22 -11.71
C SER A 308 7.17 -22.88 -13.20
N ARG A 309 6.05 -22.74 -13.92
CA ARG A 309 6.03 -22.51 -15.37
C ARG A 309 6.08 -21.03 -15.80
N SER A 310 6.81 -20.17 -15.09
CA SER A 310 7.48 -19.11 -15.84
C SER A 310 8.48 -19.84 -16.74
N HIS A 311 8.15 -20.01 -18.02
CA HIS A 311 9.14 -20.31 -19.04
C HIS A 311 10.19 -19.20 -18.99
N ARG A 312 11.17 -19.31 -18.08
CA ARG A 312 12.39 -18.52 -18.07
C ARG A 312 13.15 -19.00 -19.29
N ARG A 313 12.77 -18.48 -20.47
CA ARG A 313 13.71 -18.35 -21.57
C ARG A 313 14.97 -17.76 -20.94
N GLY A 314 16.13 -18.32 -21.21
CA GLY A 314 17.40 -17.99 -20.55
C GLY A 314 17.93 -16.57 -20.76
N TYR A 315 17.03 -15.59 -20.87
CA TYR A 315 17.33 -14.18 -21.04
C TYR A 315 17.52 -13.51 -19.68
N PRO A 316 18.36 -12.47 -19.60
CA PRO A 316 18.46 -11.61 -18.44
C PRO A 316 17.11 -11.03 -18.07
N THR A 317 16.83 -10.96 -16.78
CA THR A 317 15.61 -10.37 -16.25
C THR A 317 15.93 -9.31 -15.21
N ARG A 318 15.08 -8.29 -15.14
CA ARG A 318 15.16 -7.20 -14.15
C ARG A 318 13.75 -6.88 -13.67
N ASN A 319 13.65 -6.39 -12.44
CA ASN A 319 12.40 -5.77 -12.00
C ASN A 319 12.12 -4.51 -12.83
N LEU A 320 10.85 -4.22 -13.10
CA LEU A 320 10.46 -3.26 -14.13
C LEU A 320 10.90 -1.82 -13.81
N ASP A 321 10.93 -1.44 -12.54
CA ASP A 321 11.48 -0.17 -12.04
C ASP A 321 12.94 0.05 -12.48
N LEU A 322 13.75 -1.00 -12.48
CA LEU A 322 15.12 -0.96 -12.99
C LEU A 322 15.18 -1.16 -14.50
N ALA A 323 14.29 -1.98 -15.08
CA ALA A 323 14.32 -2.32 -16.50
C ALA A 323 13.96 -1.12 -17.40
N ILE A 324 13.02 -0.26 -17.00
CA ILE A 324 12.70 0.98 -17.75
C ILE A 324 13.86 1.98 -17.80
N ARG A 325 14.94 1.72 -17.04
CA ARG A 325 16.18 2.47 -17.01
C ARG A 325 17.30 1.71 -17.71
N ASP A 326 17.63 0.53 -17.20
CA ASP A 326 18.77 -0.27 -17.67
C ASP A 326 18.53 -0.87 -19.07
N TYR A 327 17.27 -1.14 -19.44
CA TYR A 327 16.90 -1.75 -20.72
C TYR A 327 16.13 -0.78 -21.63
N ALA A 328 16.03 0.50 -21.25
CA ALA A 328 15.29 1.50 -22.01
C ALA A 328 15.78 1.58 -23.47
N PRO A 329 14.91 1.84 -24.45
CA PRO A 329 15.33 2.01 -25.84
C PRO A 329 16.43 3.06 -25.97
N GLY A 330 17.56 2.70 -26.58
CA GLY A 330 18.78 3.51 -26.64
C GLY A 330 19.89 3.05 -25.69
N ALA A 331 19.55 2.43 -24.55
CA ALA A 331 20.53 1.93 -23.57
C ALA A 331 21.27 0.69 -24.06
N GLU A 332 22.48 0.49 -23.55
CA GLU A 332 23.34 -0.66 -23.82
C GLU A 332 23.46 -1.58 -22.60
N VAL A 333 23.36 -2.89 -22.83
CA VAL A 333 23.28 -3.93 -21.80
C VAL A 333 24.38 -4.95 -22.00
N VAL A 334 25.18 -5.19 -20.95
CA VAL A 334 26.23 -6.22 -20.95
C VAL A 334 25.66 -7.57 -20.54
N VAL A 335 25.81 -8.58 -21.41
CA VAL A 335 25.39 -9.97 -21.17
C VAL A 335 26.54 -10.89 -21.59
N ASP A 336 27.07 -11.69 -20.65
CA ASP A 336 28.15 -12.66 -20.91
C ASP A 336 29.38 -12.07 -21.63
N GLY A 337 29.73 -10.81 -21.30
CA GLY A 337 30.87 -10.09 -21.87
C GLY A 337 30.62 -9.41 -23.23
N LEU A 338 29.39 -9.45 -23.74
CA LEU A 338 28.97 -8.75 -24.95
C LEU A 338 27.99 -7.62 -24.61
N VAL A 339 28.04 -6.54 -25.37
CA VAL A 339 27.23 -5.33 -25.22
C VAL A 339 26.16 -5.29 -26.30
N TYR A 340 24.90 -5.14 -25.88
CA TYR A 340 23.71 -5.15 -26.72
C TYR A 340 22.93 -3.84 -26.58
N ARG A 341 22.55 -3.22 -27.70
CA ARG A 341 21.71 -2.01 -27.71
C ARG A 341 20.23 -2.34 -27.72
N SER A 342 19.47 -1.75 -26.78
CA SER A 342 18.01 -1.86 -26.73
C SER A 342 17.36 -1.03 -27.83
N ALA A 343 16.49 -1.64 -28.63
CA ALA A 343 15.84 -0.99 -29.79
C ALA A 343 14.32 -0.81 -29.61
N GLY A 344 13.76 -1.33 -28.52
CA GLY A 344 12.34 -1.18 -28.23
C GLY A 344 11.84 -2.05 -27.09
N VAL A 345 10.52 -2.06 -26.94
CA VAL A 345 9.82 -2.78 -25.89
C VAL A 345 9.10 -4.00 -26.45
N THR A 346 8.90 -5.02 -25.62
CA THR A 346 7.86 -6.00 -25.90
C THR A 346 6.53 -5.42 -25.43
N LEU A 347 5.51 -5.52 -26.28
CA LEU A 347 4.17 -5.07 -25.97
C LEU A 347 3.40 -6.17 -25.25
N ASN A 348 2.40 -5.79 -24.45
CA ASN A 348 1.57 -6.75 -23.71
C ASN A 348 0.67 -7.59 -24.61
N TRP A 349 0.60 -7.27 -25.90
CA TRP A 349 -0.22 -7.97 -26.89
C TRP A 349 0.57 -8.31 -28.15
N LYS A 350 0.15 -9.40 -28.78
CA LYS A 350 0.50 -9.71 -30.17
C LYS A 350 -0.43 -8.96 -31.12
N ARG A 351 0.17 -8.11 -31.97
CA ARG A 351 -0.24 -7.66 -33.31
C ARG A 351 -1.74 -7.85 -33.69
N PRO A 352 -2.61 -6.83 -33.55
CA PRO A 352 -4.00 -6.89 -34.04
C PRO A 352 -4.08 -6.73 -35.56
N ALA A 353 -4.94 -7.50 -36.22
CA ALA A 353 -5.04 -7.52 -37.69
C ALA A 353 -6.08 -6.55 -38.31
N ALA A 354 -6.91 -5.81 -37.55
CA ALA A 354 -7.94 -4.93 -38.14
C ALA A 354 -8.27 -3.69 -37.28
N ALA A 355 -8.75 -2.63 -37.94
CA ALA A 355 -8.79 -1.24 -37.48
C ALA A 355 -9.96 -0.86 -36.54
N ASP A 356 -10.83 -1.81 -36.18
CA ASP A 356 -12.16 -1.48 -35.66
C ASP A 356 -12.37 -1.98 -34.20
N ALA A 357 -11.36 -2.65 -33.62
CA ALA A 357 -11.39 -3.19 -32.26
C ALA A 357 -10.39 -2.48 -31.34
N VAL A 358 -10.34 -1.14 -31.39
CA VAL A 358 -9.55 -0.34 -30.45
C VAL A 358 -10.33 -0.22 -29.14
N GLY A 359 -10.29 -1.30 -28.36
CA GLY A 359 -10.86 -1.39 -27.02
C GLY A 359 -10.01 -2.14 -26.00
N GLU A 360 -9.00 -2.90 -26.43
CA GLU A 360 -7.94 -3.37 -25.53
C GLU A 360 -6.78 -2.39 -25.57
N VAL A 361 -6.90 -1.41 -24.68
CA VAL A 361 -5.87 -0.43 -24.37
C VAL A 361 -4.62 -1.22 -24.00
N GLN A 362 -3.46 -0.85 -24.57
CA GLN A 362 -2.17 -1.07 -23.91
C GLN A 362 -2.33 -0.66 -22.44
N SER A 363 -1.40 -0.96 -21.54
CA SER A 363 -1.38 -0.27 -20.24
C SER A 363 -0.94 1.21 -20.41
N LEU A 364 -1.57 1.92 -21.35
CA LEU A 364 -1.54 3.35 -21.52
C LEU A 364 -2.40 3.93 -20.42
N LYS A 365 -1.69 4.37 -19.40
CA LYS A 365 -2.24 5.04 -18.25
C LYS A 365 -1.78 6.49 -18.26
N TRP A 366 -2.42 7.27 -17.41
CA TRP A 366 -2.02 8.61 -17.04
C TRP A 366 -1.54 8.59 -15.60
N PHE A 367 -0.31 9.00 -15.38
CA PHE A 367 0.12 9.48 -14.08
C PHE A 367 -0.28 10.95 -13.97
N TRP A 368 -0.73 11.40 -12.80
CA TRP A 368 -0.97 12.81 -12.55
C TRP A 368 -0.53 13.20 -11.14
N ALA A 369 -0.03 14.42 -10.97
CA ALA A 369 0.39 14.95 -9.68
C ALA A 369 -0.04 16.40 -9.49
N CYS A 370 -0.84 16.67 -8.46
CA CYS A 370 -1.32 18.00 -8.14
C CYS A 370 -0.22 18.86 -7.50
N ARG A 371 0.03 20.04 -8.08
CA ARG A 371 0.97 21.02 -7.52
C ARG A 371 0.47 21.69 -6.23
N SER A 372 -0.85 21.86 -6.09
CA SER A 372 -1.44 22.57 -4.96
C SER A 372 -1.39 21.78 -3.64
N CYS A 373 -1.86 20.53 -3.65
CA CYS A 373 -1.93 19.69 -2.44
C CYS A 373 -0.95 18.52 -2.44
N GLY A 374 -0.25 18.25 -3.54
CA GLY A 374 0.73 17.18 -3.65
C GLY A 374 0.17 15.77 -3.87
N THR A 375 -1.15 15.61 -3.93
CA THR A 375 -1.78 14.32 -4.26
C THR A 375 -1.43 13.90 -5.68
N ALA A 376 -1.10 12.62 -5.89
CA ALA A 376 -0.85 12.03 -7.19
C ALA A 376 -1.46 10.63 -7.27
N ASP A 377 -1.80 10.19 -8.47
CA ASP A 377 -2.25 8.82 -8.72
C ASP A 377 -2.02 8.37 -10.18
N THR A 378 -2.32 7.11 -10.47
CA THR A 378 -2.42 6.58 -11.83
C THR A 378 -3.87 6.28 -12.21
N THR A 379 -4.29 6.67 -13.41
CA THR A 379 -5.66 6.49 -13.91
C THR A 379 -5.63 6.10 -15.39
N HIS A 380 -6.69 5.47 -15.89
CA HIS A 380 -6.80 5.15 -17.33
C HIS A 380 -7.23 6.37 -18.17
N LEU A 381 -8.03 7.25 -17.57
CA LEU A 381 -8.47 8.51 -18.18
C LEU A 381 -7.67 9.66 -17.58
N ARG A 382 -7.38 10.68 -18.39
CA ARG A 382 -6.71 11.90 -17.93
C ARG A 382 -7.67 12.73 -17.07
N PRO A 383 -7.36 12.98 -15.78
CA PRO A 383 -8.21 13.82 -14.94
C PRO A 383 -8.03 15.30 -15.31
N ALA A 384 -9.13 16.06 -15.26
CA ALA A 384 -9.12 17.51 -15.53
C ALA A 384 -8.79 18.34 -14.28
N SER A 385 -9.12 17.83 -13.09
CA SER A 385 -8.88 18.48 -11.81
C SER A 385 -8.42 17.47 -10.76
N CYS A 386 -7.74 17.99 -9.74
CA CYS A 386 -7.28 17.24 -8.60
C CYS A 386 -8.47 16.79 -7.76
N VAL A 387 -8.65 15.48 -7.66
CA VAL A 387 -9.67 14.84 -6.83
C VAL A 387 -9.54 15.10 -5.34
N SER A 388 -8.37 15.53 -4.87
CA SER A 388 -8.16 15.81 -3.45
C SER A 388 -8.56 17.23 -3.06
N CYS A 389 -8.12 18.25 -3.83
CA CYS A 389 -8.30 19.66 -3.48
C CYS A 389 -9.11 20.47 -4.51
N GLY A 390 -9.57 19.87 -5.59
CA GLY A 390 -10.36 20.52 -6.64
C GLY A 390 -9.57 21.41 -7.61
N SER A 391 -8.27 21.64 -7.41
CA SER A 391 -7.45 22.48 -8.32
C SER A 391 -7.34 21.87 -9.72
N ASN A 392 -7.36 22.68 -10.77
CA ASN A 392 -7.14 22.20 -12.15
C ASN A 392 -5.77 21.53 -12.32
N LEU A 393 -5.71 20.49 -13.16
CA LEU A 393 -4.47 19.81 -13.53
C LEU A 393 -4.02 20.29 -14.92
N GLU A 394 -2.86 20.91 -14.97
CA GLU A 394 -2.29 21.42 -16.22
C GLU A 394 -1.62 20.29 -17.03
N PRO A 395 -1.34 20.46 -18.34
CA PRO A 395 -0.64 19.46 -19.14
C PRO A 395 0.65 18.92 -18.51
N GLY A 396 1.43 19.78 -17.86
CA GLY A 396 2.66 19.39 -17.16
C GLY A 396 2.45 18.63 -15.84
N ASP A 397 1.21 18.54 -15.35
CA ASP A 397 0.85 17.77 -14.15
C ASP A 397 0.48 16.33 -14.49
N THR A 398 0.37 16.00 -15.77
CA THR A 398 -0.07 14.70 -16.26
C THR A 398 0.98 14.10 -17.18
N ARG A 399 1.23 12.80 -17.06
CA ARG A 399 2.15 12.05 -17.93
C ARG A 399 1.45 10.82 -18.46
N ARG A 400 1.35 10.72 -19.79
CA ARG A 400 0.89 9.50 -20.45
C ARG A 400 2.07 8.52 -20.48
N PHE A 401 1.84 7.28 -20.06
CA PHE A 401 2.90 6.29 -20.02
C PHE A 401 2.43 4.92 -20.47
N LEU A 402 3.37 4.14 -21.03
CA LEU A 402 3.22 2.74 -21.36
C LEU A 402 4.01 1.90 -20.37
N GLN A 403 3.37 0.89 -19.78
CA GLN A 403 4.06 -0.13 -18.97
C GLN A 403 4.49 -1.30 -19.86
N PRO A 404 5.80 -1.51 -20.11
CA PRO A 404 6.28 -2.55 -21.02
C PRO A 404 6.27 -3.95 -20.38
N SER A 405 6.07 -5.00 -21.19
CA SER A 405 6.23 -6.41 -20.75
C SER A 405 7.66 -6.90 -20.75
N GLY A 406 8.59 -6.09 -21.27
CA GLY A 406 9.98 -6.46 -21.55
C GLY A 406 10.60 -5.57 -22.61
N PHE A 407 11.84 -5.90 -22.95
CA PHE A 407 12.69 -5.11 -23.83
C PHE A 407 13.39 -6.02 -24.82
N THR A 408 13.72 -5.51 -26.00
CA THR A 408 14.35 -6.32 -27.05
C THR A 408 15.33 -5.51 -27.88
N VAL A 409 16.36 -6.19 -28.34
CA VAL A 409 17.30 -5.68 -29.35
C VAL A 409 16.68 -5.77 -30.75
N ASP A 410 17.28 -5.05 -31.69
CA ASP A 410 17.09 -5.34 -33.10
C ASP A 410 17.96 -6.54 -33.49
N SER A 411 17.33 -7.65 -33.88
CA SER A 411 18.02 -8.90 -34.28
C SER A 411 19.06 -8.74 -35.40
N ARG A 412 19.03 -7.61 -36.12
CA ARG A 412 19.95 -7.29 -37.22
C ARG A 412 21.22 -6.58 -36.76
N GLU A 413 21.24 -6.03 -35.56
CA GLU A 413 22.41 -5.36 -34.99
C GLU A 413 23.32 -6.38 -34.30
N GLN A 414 24.63 -6.28 -34.55
CA GLN A 414 25.63 -7.17 -33.95
C GLN A 414 26.13 -6.58 -32.62
N PRO A 415 26.26 -7.38 -31.54
CA PRO A 415 26.83 -6.92 -30.28
C PRO A 415 28.35 -6.67 -30.39
N HIS A 416 28.90 -5.83 -29.51
CA HIS A 416 30.35 -5.57 -29.39
C HIS A 416 30.90 -5.99 -28.02
N ALA A 417 32.22 -5.92 -27.83
CA ALA A 417 32.89 -6.28 -26.57
C ALA A 417 33.49 -5.07 -25.81
N ASP A 418 33.35 -3.85 -26.35
CA ASP A 418 33.78 -2.62 -25.67
C ASP A 418 32.84 -2.31 -24.48
N ILE A 419 33.41 -2.31 -23.27
CA ILE A 419 32.70 -2.05 -22.01
C ILE A 419 33.10 -0.71 -21.38
N ASP A 420 33.99 0.06 -22.02
CA ASP A 420 34.54 1.30 -21.44
C ASP A 420 33.54 2.46 -21.53
N GLN A 421 32.67 2.47 -22.55
CA GLN A 421 31.62 3.47 -22.75
C GLN A 421 30.30 2.79 -23.11
N ILE A 422 29.41 2.65 -22.13
CA ILE A 422 28.09 2.05 -22.31
C ILE A 422 27.04 3.17 -22.34
N ALA A 423 26.22 3.21 -23.38
CA ALA A 423 25.11 4.15 -23.47
C ALA A 423 24.08 3.89 -22.36
N TYR A 424 23.74 4.92 -21.60
CA TYR A 424 22.80 4.85 -20.48
C TYR A 424 21.72 5.91 -20.62
N VAL A 425 20.46 5.49 -20.43
CA VAL A 425 19.31 6.40 -20.42
C VAL A 425 19.00 6.77 -18.97
N GLU A 426 19.08 8.06 -18.67
CA GLU A 426 18.78 8.56 -17.34
C GLU A 426 17.26 8.47 -17.04
N PRO A 427 16.86 7.90 -15.90
CA PRO A 427 15.45 7.81 -15.53
C PRO A 427 14.93 9.18 -15.06
N GLU A 428 13.62 9.40 -15.15
CA GLU A 428 13.00 10.54 -14.48
C GLU A 428 13.03 10.33 -12.96
N PRO A 429 13.12 11.41 -12.16
CA PRO A 429 13.07 11.28 -10.70
C PRO A 429 11.74 10.66 -10.25
N GLU A 430 11.80 9.61 -9.44
CA GLU A 430 10.64 8.92 -8.91
C GLU A 430 9.63 9.88 -8.24
N ARG A 431 8.35 9.64 -8.49
CA ARG A 431 7.24 10.38 -7.88
C ARG A 431 6.64 9.54 -6.77
N VAL A 432 6.74 10.04 -5.54
CA VAL A 432 6.37 9.32 -4.33
C VAL A 432 5.22 10.03 -3.62
N VAL A 433 4.20 9.28 -3.19
CA VAL A 433 3.06 9.80 -2.42
C VAL A 433 2.66 8.84 -1.31
N ALA A 434 2.62 9.33 -0.08
CA ALA A 434 2.01 8.63 1.06
C ALA A 434 0.47 8.75 0.98
N ARG A 435 -0.19 7.85 0.23
CA ARG A 435 -1.65 7.86 0.05
C ARG A 435 -2.38 7.50 1.34
N ASN A 436 -3.60 8.02 1.54
CA ASN A 436 -4.50 7.59 2.63
C ASN A 436 -3.85 7.59 4.03
N ALA A 437 -2.89 8.48 4.27
CA ALA A 437 -2.13 8.55 5.51
C ALA A 437 -2.35 9.90 6.20
N SER A 438 -2.70 9.83 7.48
CA SER A 438 -2.90 10.99 8.34
C SER A 438 -1.57 11.57 8.81
N TRP A 439 -1.50 12.89 8.87
CA TRP A 439 -0.35 13.60 9.44
C TRP A 439 -0.29 13.44 10.96
N LYS A 440 0.90 13.13 11.46
CA LYS A 440 1.27 13.25 12.86
C LYS A 440 2.27 14.41 13.01
N PRO A 441 2.10 15.30 14.00
CA PRO A 441 3.07 16.35 14.27
C PRO A 441 4.38 15.74 14.81
N PHE A 442 5.47 16.49 14.73
CA PHE A 442 6.65 16.20 15.55
C PHE A 442 6.31 16.39 17.05
N LEU A 443 7.25 16.05 17.94
CA LEU A 443 7.15 16.35 19.38
C LEU A 443 6.71 17.81 19.65
N SER A 444 7.14 18.74 18.79
CA SER A 444 6.67 20.11 18.72
C SER A 444 5.91 20.35 17.40
N PRO A 445 4.58 20.58 17.42
CA PRO A 445 3.77 20.62 16.19
C PRO A 445 4.12 21.72 15.19
N THR A 446 4.67 22.84 15.68
CA THR A 446 5.09 23.98 14.86
C THR A 446 6.36 23.71 14.05
N ARG A 447 7.13 22.68 14.41
CA ARG A 447 8.44 22.38 13.81
C ARG A 447 8.37 21.44 12.64
N GLY A 448 7.27 20.71 12.48
CA GLY A 448 7.10 19.78 11.37
C GLY A 448 6.07 18.71 11.66
N ARG A 449 5.88 17.86 10.65
CA ARG A 449 4.94 16.75 10.68
C ARG A 449 5.48 15.60 9.85
N LEU A 450 4.99 14.41 10.10
CA LEU A 450 5.33 13.19 9.37
C LEU A 450 4.08 12.34 9.17
N ARG A 451 4.09 11.45 8.19
CA ARG A 451 3.02 10.47 7.97
C ARG A 451 3.60 9.20 7.38
N THR A 452 2.88 8.10 7.54
CA THR A 452 3.26 6.82 6.96
C THR A 452 2.04 6.17 6.34
N SER A 453 2.23 5.66 5.13
CA SER A 453 1.24 4.92 4.37
C SER A 453 1.77 3.53 4.05
N HIS A 454 0.97 2.51 4.34
CA HIS A 454 1.19 1.15 3.84
C HIS A 454 0.60 0.92 2.43
N ASP A 455 0.01 1.97 1.87
CA ASP A 455 -0.62 2.00 0.55
C ASP A 455 -0.03 3.15 -0.30
N GLY A 456 1.24 3.49 -0.06
CA GLY A 456 1.92 4.57 -0.76
C GLY A 456 2.17 4.24 -2.22
N LEU A 457 2.11 5.25 -3.09
CA LEU A 457 2.35 5.11 -4.53
C LEU A 457 3.76 5.58 -4.85
N VAL A 458 4.51 4.77 -5.60
CA VAL A 458 5.76 5.17 -6.23
C VAL A 458 5.62 4.95 -7.74
N PHE A 459 5.81 6.02 -8.50
CA PHE A 459 5.78 6.00 -9.96
C PHE A 459 7.18 6.25 -10.51
N TYR A 460 7.66 5.27 -11.27
CA TYR A 460 8.91 5.32 -12.02
C TYR A 460 8.62 5.61 -13.48
N ALA A 461 9.47 6.41 -14.12
CA ALA A 461 9.35 6.72 -15.53
C ALA A 461 10.71 6.91 -16.20
N SER A 462 10.75 6.64 -17.49
CA SER A 462 11.81 7.03 -18.42
C SER A 462 11.17 7.72 -19.62
N ALA A 463 11.80 8.78 -20.12
CA ALA A 463 11.33 9.57 -21.25
C ALA A 463 12.43 9.78 -22.31
N GLY A 464 13.36 8.84 -22.40
CA GLY A 464 14.47 8.87 -23.37
C GLY A 464 15.56 9.86 -22.99
N GLU A 465 16.63 9.89 -23.78
CA GLU A 465 17.86 10.67 -23.51
C GLU A 465 17.61 12.19 -23.38
N THR A 466 16.56 12.72 -24.01
CA THR A 466 16.22 14.15 -23.99
C THR A 466 15.09 14.51 -23.01
N GLY A 467 14.44 13.52 -22.39
CA GLY A 467 13.25 13.70 -21.56
C GLY A 467 11.97 14.07 -22.31
N ALA A 468 11.99 14.15 -23.65
CA ALA A 468 10.82 14.50 -24.46
C ALA A 468 9.79 13.36 -24.61
N GLY A 469 10.16 12.13 -24.26
CA GLY A 469 9.33 10.94 -24.42
C GLY A 469 9.83 10.01 -25.52
N TYR A 470 9.11 8.92 -25.72
CA TYR A 470 9.35 7.93 -26.77
C TYR A 470 8.27 7.98 -27.83
N SER A 471 8.69 7.79 -29.07
CA SER A 471 7.80 7.34 -30.14
C SER A 471 7.81 5.83 -30.15
N VAL A 472 6.67 5.19 -29.87
CA VAL A 472 6.53 3.73 -29.77
C VAL A 472 5.54 3.21 -30.80
N CYS A 473 5.97 2.26 -31.61
CA CYS A 473 5.08 1.52 -32.50
C CYS A 473 4.36 0.42 -31.71
N LEU A 474 3.06 0.60 -31.47
CA LEU A 474 2.17 -0.38 -30.84
C LEU A 474 1.92 -1.65 -31.68
N GLU A 475 2.50 -1.74 -32.88
CA GLU A 475 2.42 -2.92 -33.74
C GLU A 475 3.60 -3.88 -33.52
N CYS A 476 4.83 -3.33 -33.44
CA CYS A 476 6.07 -4.13 -33.38
C CYS A 476 6.92 -3.88 -32.14
N GLY A 477 6.59 -2.87 -31.34
CA GLY A 477 7.32 -2.50 -30.13
C GLY A 477 8.57 -1.64 -30.36
N ARG A 478 8.94 -1.34 -31.61
CA ARG A 478 10.06 -0.43 -31.92
C ARG A 478 9.82 0.92 -31.25
N ALA A 479 10.81 1.39 -30.53
CA ALA A 479 10.73 2.64 -29.79
C ALA A 479 12.00 3.45 -29.96
N GLU A 480 11.84 4.75 -30.19
CA GLU A 480 12.93 5.70 -30.35
C GLU A 480 12.68 6.92 -29.46
N ALA A 481 13.73 7.40 -28.78
CA ALA A 481 13.65 8.61 -27.98
C ALA A 481 13.41 9.83 -28.89
N GLN A 482 12.50 10.70 -28.49
CA GLN A 482 12.23 11.94 -29.23
C GLN A 482 13.35 12.95 -28.97
N THR A 483 13.62 13.83 -29.92
CA THR A 483 14.63 14.90 -29.76
C THR A 483 14.01 16.26 -29.41
N GLY A 484 12.69 16.34 -29.22
CA GLY A 484 11.95 17.57 -28.91
C GLY A 484 10.48 17.45 -29.31
N SER A 485 9.76 18.59 -29.33
CA SER A 485 8.37 18.64 -29.80
C SER A 485 8.31 18.26 -31.28
N ILE A 486 7.44 17.32 -31.63
CA ILE A 486 7.25 16.93 -33.04
C ILE A 486 6.59 18.09 -33.78
N ASP A 487 7.26 18.59 -34.82
CA ASP A 487 6.63 19.51 -35.78
C ASP A 487 5.48 18.79 -36.48
N PRO A 488 4.24 19.32 -36.43
CA PRO A 488 3.08 18.74 -37.12
C PRO A 488 3.30 18.51 -38.63
N ASN A 489 4.22 19.27 -39.24
CA ASN A 489 4.53 19.21 -40.66
C ASN A 489 5.74 18.32 -41.01
N ALA A 490 6.47 17.80 -40.02
CA ALA A 490 7.58 16.89 -40.25
C ALA A 490 7.10 15.46 -40.60
N LYS A 491 8.01 14.64 -41.17
CA LYS A 491 7.74 13.20 -41.34
C LYS A 491 7.40 12.59 -39.98
N ARG A 492 6.39 11.72 -39.96
CA ARG A 492 5.98 11.01 -38.73
C ARG A 492 7.19 10.31 -38.08
N PRO A 493 7.34 10.34 -36.76
CA PRO A 493 8.34 9.53 -36.08
C PRO A 493 8.18 8.05 -36.46
N LEU A 494 9.30 7.31 -36.52
CA LEU A 494 9.34 5.93 -37.01
C LEU A 494 8.79 5.74 -38.45
N HIS A 495 8.90 6.75 -39.32
CA HIS A 495 8.54 6.62 -40.74
C HIS A 495 9.37 5.51 -41.40
N GLU A 496 8.71 4.59 -42.10
CA GLU A 496 9.34 3.44 -42.79
C GLU A 496 10.22 2.56 -41.88
N HIS A 497 9.88 2.49 -40.59
CA HIS A 497 10.62 1.64 -39.68
C HIS A 497 10.42 0.15 -40.00
N ARG A 498 11.44 -0.64 -39.68
CA ARG A 498 11.42 -2.10 -39.78
C ARG A 498 11.03 -2.72 -38.43
N PRO A 499 10.38 -3.89 -38.40
CA PRO A 499 10.05 -4.57 -37.15
C PRO A 499 11.34 -5.05 -36.43
N LEU A 500 11.30 -5.09 -35.09
CA LEU A 500 12.43 -5.54 -34.26
C LEU A 500 12.80 -7.02 -34.48
N ARG A 501 11.81 -7.83 -34.88
CA ARG A 501 11.98 -9.24 -35.23
C ARG A 501 11.30 -9.54 -36.54
N TYR A 502 11.98 -10.32 -37.37
CA TYR A 502 11.46 -10.74 -38.66
C TYR A 502 10.32 -11.74 -38.50
N THR A 503 9.20 -11.50 -39.18
CA THR A 503 8.15 -12.50 -39.38
C THR A 503 7.93 -12.73 -40.87
N LYS A 504 7.43 -13.91 -41.25
CA LYS A 504 7.09 -14.24 -42.66
C LYS A 504 6.04 -13.29 -43.26
N ALA A 505 5.38 -12.46 -42.44
CA ALA A 505 4.41 -11.45 -42.88
C ALA A 505 5.07 -10.13 -43.32
N ASP A 506 6.39 -9.96 -43.15
CA ASP A 506 7.12 -8.73 -43.45
C ASP A 506 7.92 -8.86 -44.77
N ALA A 507 7.25 -9.31 -45.86
CA ALA A 507 7.89 -9.69 -47.13
C ALA A 507 8.66 -8.53 -47.80
N ASP A 508 8.20 -7.30 -47.57
CA ASP A 508 8.72 -6.02 -48.06
C ASP A 508 9.67 -5.35 -47.06
N GLY A 509 9.93 -6.00 -45.91
CA GLY A 509 10.92 -5.58 -44.91
C GLY A 509 10.50 -4.41 -44.01
N LEU A 510 9.31 -3.84 -44.21
CA LEU A 510 8.74 -2.74 -43.43
C LEU A 510 7.70 -3.23 -42.42
N CYS A 511 7.55 -2.48 -41.33
CA CYS A 511 6.51 -2.77 -40.35
C CYS A 511 5.13 -2.37 -40.90
N PRO A 512 4.08 -3.21 -40.77
CA PRO A 512 2.67 -2.89 -41.08
C PRO A 512 2.15 -1.67 -40.32
N GLY A 513 2.75 -1.34 -39.16
CA GLY A 513 2.45 -0.14 -38.39
C GLY A 513 2.69 1.16 -39.17
N ASN A 514 3.54 1.16 -40.21
CA ASN A 514 3.77 2.33 -41.05
C ASN A 514 2.50 2.78 -41.79
N GLY A 515 1.59 1.85 -42.13
CA GLY A 515 0.34 2.15 -42.81
C GLY A 515 -0.80 2.61 -41.89
N ARG A 516 -0.59 2.65 -40.57
CA ARG A 516 -1.65 2.87 -39.57
C ARG A 516 -1.35 4.12 -38.73
N SER A 517 -2.19 5.15 -38.84
CA SER A 517 -2.00 6.42 -38.13
C SER A 517 -2.02 6.32 -36.61
N PHE A 518 -2.69 5.31 -36.05
CA PHE A 518 -2.78 5.08 -34.60
C PHE A 518 -1.68 4.15 -34.06
N ALA A 519 -0.91 3.48 -34.93
CA ALA A 519 0.06 2.48 -34.49
C ALA A 519 1.28 3.10 -33.83
N VAL A 520 1.74 4.26 -34.30
CA VAL A 520 2.84 5.00 -33.65
C VAL A 520 2.24 6.00 -32.67
N GLN A 521 2.47 5.78 -31.39
CA GLN A 521 2.14 6.72 -30.33
C GLN A 521 3.38 7.53 -29.97
N THR A 522 3.19 8.82 -29.74
CA THR A 522 4.26 9.78 -29.43
C THR A 522 4.08 10.34 -28.02
N ASP A 523 5.11 11.00 -27.51
CA ASP A 523 5.12 11.66 -26.19
C ASP A 523 4.78 10.69 -25.05
N LEU A 524 5.19 9.43 -25.21
CA LEU A 524 4.98 8.38 -24.20
C LEU A 524 6.19 8.29 -23.28
N ALA A 525 5.97 8.28 -21.98
CA ALA A 525 6.96 7.73 -21.06
C ALA A 525 6.86 6.20 -21.03
N LEU A 526 7.98 5.52 -20.79
CA LEU A 526 7.94 4.14 -20.29
C LEU A 526 7.82 4.23 -18.77
N GLY A 527 6.73 3.70 -18.20
CA GLY A 527 6.39 3.93 -16.80
C GLY A 527 5.98 2.67 -16.04
N HIS A 528 6.16 2.72 -14.73
CA HIS A 528 5.79 1.65 -13.80
C HIS A 528 5.35 2.23 -12.47
N ASP A 529 4.15 1.88 -12.02
CA ASP A 529 3.65 2.19 -10.69
C ASP A 529 3.73 0.98 -9.75
N ILE A 530 4.21 1.22 -8.52
CA ILE A 530 4.12 0.26 -7.41
C ILE A 530 3.36 0.86 -6.24
N ILE A 531 2.73 -0.02 -5.48
CA ILE A 531 2.16 0.29 -4.17
C ILE A 531 3.10 -0.28 -3.12
N THR A 532 3.56 0.53 -2.19
CA THR A 532 4.56 0.15 -1.17
C THR A 532 4.41 0.98 0.10
N ASP A 533 5.19 0.65 1.12
CA ASP A 533 5.30 1.47 2.32
C ASP A 533 6.02 2.78 1.98
N VAL A 534 5.43 3.90 2.37
CA VAL A 534 5.98 5.24 2.19
C VAL A 534 5.88 6.02 3.49
N THR A 535 6.98 6.61 3.91
CA THR A 535 7.03 7.61 4.98
C THR A 535 7.39 8.96 4.39
N GLU A 536 6.56 9.97 4.70
CA GLU A 536 6.81 11.35 4.34
C GLU A 536 7.07 12.16 5.60
N ILE A 537 8.18 12.90 5.61
CA ILE A 537 8.58 13.80 6.69
C ILE A 537 8.62 15.22 6.12
N GLN A 538 7.91 16.14 6.74
CA GLN A 538 7.81 17.54 6.32
C GLN A 538 8.21 18.48 7.47
N PRO A 539 9.51 18.81 7.59
CA PRO A 539 9.97 19.79 8.57
C PRO A 539 9.51 21.20 8.19
N ALA A 540 9.30 22.10 9.15
CA ALA A 540 8.76 23.44 8.88
C ALA A 540 9.82 24.40 8.30
N ALA A 541 11.08 24.29 8.74
CA ALA A 541 12.14 25.26 8.44
C ALA A 541 13.19 24.77 7.43
N LEU A 542 12.93 23.70 6.70
CA LEU A 542 13.90 23.11 5.76
C LEU A 542 13.75 23.67 4.34
N THR A 543 14.22 24.89 4.15
CA THR A 543 14.04 25.67 2.90
C THR A 543 15.12 25.42 1.84
N SER A 544 16.30 24.93 2.22
CA SER A 544 17.39 24.61 1.30
C SER A 544 17.23 23.22 0.71
N GLN A 545 17.22 23.12 -0.62
CA GLN A 545 17.16 21.83 -1.32
C GLN A 545 18.38 20.96 -1.02
N GLY A 546 19.56 21.58 -0.92
CA GLY A 546 20.81 20.88 -0.58
C GLY A 546 20.81 20.29 0.82
N ALA A 547 20.32 21.07 1.79
CA ALA A 547 20.15 20.59 3.16
C ALA A 547 19.10 19.48 3.23
N ALA A 548 18.03 19.57 2.44
CA ALA A 548 16.98 18.56 2.39
C ALA A 548 17.47 17.21 1.86
N TRP A 549 18.22 17.19 0.76
CA TRP A 549 18.85 15.97 0.25
C TRP A 549 19.88 15.40 1.23
N ALA A 550 20.69 16.24 1.87
CA ALA A 550 21.67 15.81 2.85
C ALA A 550 21.00 15.20 4.10
N LEU A 551 19.92 15.81 4.59
CA LEU A 551 19.14 15.29 5.72
C LEU A 551 18.42 13.97 5.37
N ALA A 552 17.78 13.90 4.20
CA ALA A 552 17.14 12.66 3.74
C ALA A 552 18.14 11.51 3.64
N SER A 553 19.31 11.77 3.06
CA SER A 553 20.40 10.80 2.99
C SER A 553 20.86 10.37 4.39
N ALA A 554 21.12 11.32 5.29
CA ALA A 554 21.57 11.02 6.66
C ALA A 554 20.55 10.21 7.47
N LEU A 555 19.25 10.52 7.35
CA LEU A 555 18.17 9.77 8.01
C LEU A 555 18.05 8.34 7.45
N ARG A 556 18.16 8.16 6.12
CA ARG A 556 18.18 6.83 5.52
C ARG A 556 19.39 6.04 6.00
N GLU A 557 20.59 6.61 5.94
CA GLU A 557 21.80 5.92 6.38
C GLU A 557 21.73 5.56 7.87
N ALA A 558 21.19 6.45 8.71
CA ALA A 558 20.93 6.16 10.12
C ALA A 558 19.96 4.98 10.30
N LEU A 559 18.87 4.92 9.52
CA LEU A 559 17.90 3.83 9.58
C LEU A 559 18.53 2.51 9.11
N VAL A 560 19.23 2.54 7.98
CA VAL A 560 19.89 1.38 7.36
C VAL A 560 20.93 0.78 8.30
N GLN A 561 21.76 1.61 8.93
CA GLN A 561 22.71 1.17 9.96
C GLN A 561 22.01 0.58 11.18
N ARG A 562 20.87 1.16 11.60
CA ARG A 562 20.11 0.70 12.76
C ARG A 562 19.41 -0.63 12.53
N LEU A 563 18.94 -0.87 11.31
CA LEU A 563 18.27 -2.11 10.89
C LEU A 563 19.24 -3.18 10.37
N GLY A 564 20.46 -2.81 9.98
CA GLY A 564 21.45 -3.72 9.41
C GLY A 564 21.13 -4.18 7.98
N ILE A 565 20.42 -3.35 7.20
CA ILE A 565 20.01 -3.64 5.82
C ILE A 565 20.90 -2.91 4.80
N ASP A 566 20.67 -3.09 3.49
CA ASP A 566 21.35 -2.32 2.43
C ASP A 566 20.61 -0.99 2.19
N SER A 567 21.33 0.10 1.90
CA SER A 567 20.69 1.39 1.58
C SER A 567 19.89 1.33 0.27
N GLY A 568 20.14 0.33 -0.57
CA GLY A 568 19.36 -0.02 -1.74
C GLY A 568 17.93 -0.47 -1.45
N GLU A 569 17.59 -0.87 -0.22
CA GLU A 569 16.23 -1.30 0.12
C GLU A 569 15.24 -0.13 0.29
N ILE A 570 15.76 1.08 0.57
CA ILE A 570 14.98 2.28 0.84
C ILE A 570 15.29 3.36 -0.20
N GLY A 571 14.28 3.73 -0.99
CA GLY A 571 14.36 4.84 -1.93
C GLY A 571 14.15 6.20 -1.26
N LEU A 572 14.59 7.27 -1.94
CA LEU A 572 14.54 8.65 -1.44
C LEU A 572 13.96 9.58 -2.50
N SER A 573 13.07 10.48 -2.09
CA SER A 573 12.61 11.57 -2.96
C SER A 573 12.39 12.84 -2.15
N VAL A 574 13.00 13.94 -2.59
CA VAL A 574 12.85 15.27 -1.96
C VAL A 574 12.02 16.17 -2.86
N VAL A 575 10.90 16.66 -2.34
CA VAL A 575 9.95 17.49 -3.11
C VAL A 575 9.61 18.74 -2.33
N LYS A 576 9.69 19.90 -2.99
CA LYS A 576 9.26 21.17 -2.40
C LYS A 576 7.74 21.18 -2.22
N ARG A 577 7.26 21.50 -1.02
CA ARG A 577 5.86 21.50 -0.62
C ARG A 577 5.51 22.72 0.23
N PRO A 578 4.26 23.23 0.18
CA PRO A 578 3.80 24.24 1.11
C PRO A 578 3.66 23.65 2.52
N THR A 579 3.98 24.43 3.56
CA THR A 579 3.78 24.05 4.96
C THR A 579 2.31 24.28 5.38
N ALA A 580 1.88 23.64 6.48
CA ALA A 580 0.54 23.88 7.05
C ALA A 580 0.34 25.31 7.57
N VAL A 581 1.43 25.97 7.97
CA VAL A 581 1.43 27.31 8.60
C VAL A 581 1.72 28.42 7.57
N GLY A 582 1.86 28.07 6.28
CA GLY A 582 2.25 28.99 5.22
C GLY A 582 3.77 29.06 4.98
N GLY A 583 4.17 29.28 3.73
CA GLY A 583 5.56 29.18 3.28
C GLY A 583 5.87 27.85 2.58
N ALA A 584 7.12 27.67 2.13
CA ALA A 584 7.55 26.47 1.42
C ALA A 584 8.68 25.76 2.18
N THR A 585 8.61 24.44 2.23
CA THR A 585 9.62 23.54 2.78
C THR A 585 9.89 22.39 1.80
N HIS A 586 10.76 21.46 2.16
CA HIS A 586 10.98 20.21 1.43
C HIS A 586 10.42 19.03 2.21
N SER A 587 9.46 18.32 1.60
CA SER A 587 9.06 16.99 2.07
C SER A 587 10.13 15.97 1.69
N LEU A 588 10.54 15.18 2.66
CA LEU A 588 11.47 14.07 2.53
C LEU A 588 10.64 12.78 2.48
N ASN A 589 10.64 12.10 1.34
CA ASN A 589 9.91 10.87 1.15
C ASN A 589 10.89 9.70 1.17
N PHE A 590 10.55 8.69 1.95
CA PHE A 590 11.25 7.42 2.09
C PHE A 590 10.27 6.33 1.71
N TYR A 591 10.71 5.34 0.96
CA TYR A 591 9.82 4.26 0.54
C TYR A 591 10.56 2.95 0.39
N ASP A 592 9.85 1.86 0.61
CA ASP A 592 10.41 0.53 0.43
C ASP A 592 10.45 0.22 -1.07
N ARG A 593 11.62 -0.13 -1.60
CA ARG A 593 11.72 -0.48 -3.03
C ARG A 593 10.97 -1.77 -3.37
N ALA A 594 10.72 -2.62 -2.38
CA ALA A 594 9.91 -3.82 -2.54
C ALA A 594 8.43 -3.48 -2.75
N SER A 595 7.85 -3.95 -3.87
CA SER A 595 6.41 -3.82 -4.12
C SER A 595 5.60 -4.55 -3.04
N GLY A 596 4.64 -3.85 -2.44
CA GLY A 596 3.82 -4.32 -1.32
C GLY A 596 4.35 -3.95 0.07
N GLY A 597 5.49 -3.27 0.15
CA GLY A 597 6.09 -2.83 1.40
C GLY A 597 6.85 -3.94 2.14
N ALA A 598 8.04 -3.63 2.64
CA ALA A 598 8.85 -4.50 3.49
C ALA A 598 8.76 -4.10 4.98
N GLY A 599 8.06 -3.02 5.30
CA GLY A 599 7.95 -2.46 6.64
C GLY A 599 9.19 -1.70 7.11
N PHE A 600 10.11 -1.30 6.23
CA PHE A 600 11.34 -0.58 6.63
C PHE A 600 11.15 0.92 6.80
N SER A 601 10.62 1.60 5.79
CA SER A 601 10.36 3.04 5.83
C SER A 601 9.41 3.45 6.96
N PRO A 602 8.34 2.71 7.33
CA PRO A 602 7.50 3.03 8.50
C PRO A 602 8.29 3.20 9.81
N ARG A 603 9.40 2.48 9.97
CA ARG A 603 10.27 2.54 11.16
C ARG A 603 10.87 3.94 11.37
N LEU A 604 10.97 4.77 10.33
CA LEU A 604 11.43 6.16 10.46
C LEU A 604 10.53 6.96 11.38
N THR A 605 9.21 6.78 11.27
CA THR A 605 8.24 7.46 12.12
C THR A 605 8.35 7.01 13.58
N GLU A 606 8.53 5.71 13.81
CA GLU A 606 8.63 5.16 15.17
C GLU A 606 9.91 5.55 15.91
N MET A 607 10.99 5.77 15.15
CA MET A 607 12.34 5.97 15.68
C MET A 607 12.91 7.35 15.34
N PHE A 608 12.04 8.30 14.98
CA PHE A 608 12.45 9.55 14.35
C PHE A 608 13.49 10.32 15.18
N GLU A 609 13.30 10.45 16.49
CA GLU A 609 14.21 11.19 17.37
C GLU A 609 15.58 10.51 17.50
N ASP A 610 15.60 9.19 17.65
CA ASP A 610 16.84 8.39 17.70
C ASP A 610 17.60 8.47 16.38
N LEU A 611 16.88 8.42 15.27
CA LEU A 611 17.45 8.55 13.93
C LEU A 611 17.96 9.97 13.66
N LEU A 612 17.31 10.99 14.20
CA LEU A 612 17.76 12.38 14.10
C LEU A 612 19.10 12.59 14.82
N ARG A 613 19.29 11.98 16.01
CA ARG A 613 20.59 11.98 16.72
C ARG A 613 21.68 11.28 15.92
N ARG A 614 21.38 10.14 15.31
CA ARG A 614 22.34 9.41 14.46
C ARG A 614 22.65 10.13 13.15
N ALA A 615 21.64 10.78 12.56
CA ALA A 615 21.80 11.60 11.36
C ALA A 615 22.76 12.77 11.64
N ARG A 616 22.69 13.37 12.83
CA ARG A 616 23.67 14.38 13.29
C ARG A 616 25.10 13.85 13.23
N ASP A 617 25.36 12.66 13.78
CA ASP A 617 26.69 12.04 13.80
C ASP A 617 27.20 11.75 12.37
N ILE A 618 26.31 11.41 11.44
CA ILE A 618 26.64 11.20 10.02
C ILE A 618 26.96 12.53 9.33
N LEU A 619 26.20 13.58 9.63
CA LEU A 619 26.36 14.92 9.06
C LEU A 619 27.63 15.62 9.59
N ASP A 620 28.04 15.32 10.83
CA ASP A 620 29.33 15.72 11.41
C ASP A 620 30.49 14.91 10.80
N CYS A 621 30.75 15.22 9.52
CA CYS A 621 31.63 14.42 8.69
C CYS A 621 33.06 14.37 9.27
N PRO A 622 33.64 13.18 9.48
CA PRO A 622 35.01 13.05 9.99
C PRO A 622 36.07 13.60 9.02
N ALA A 623 35.75 13.67 7.72
CA ALA A 623 36.62 14.26 6.71
C ALA A 623 36.50 15.79 6.62
N LYS A 624 35.59 16.41 7.41
CA LYS A 624 35.31 17.85 7.43
C LYS A 624 35.06 18.45 6.04
N CYS A 625 34.43 17.70 5.13
CA CYS A 625 34.13 18.18 3.78
C CYS A 625 33.18 19.39 3.81
N VAL A 626 33.18 20.28 2.82
CA VAL A 626 32.33 21.48 2.88
C VAL A 626 30.91 21.30 2.31
N ALA A 627 30.72 20.37 1.36
CA ALA A 627 29.44 20.11 0.72
C ALA A 627 28.88 18.74 1.13
N ALA A 628 29.34 17.68 0.48
CA ALA A 628 29.14 16.30 0.87
C ALA A 628 30.32 15.45 0.42
N CYS A 629 30.46 14.27 0.99
CA CYS A 629 31.40 13.28 0.48
C CYS A 629 30.87 11.89 0.79
N SER A 630 31.47 10.89 0.18
CA SER A 630 31.07 9.50 0.42
C SER A 630 31.35 9.02 1.84
N ALA A 631 31.99 9.79 2.72
CA ALA A 631 32.10 9.47 4.15
C ALA A 631 30.92 9.97 5.01
N CYS A 632 30.02 10.78 4.46
CA CYS A 632 28.82 11.27 5.16
C CYS A 632 27.54 10.94 4.37
N VAL A 633 27.10 11.83 3.48
CA VAL A 633 25.76 11.80 2.86
C VAL A 633 25.76 11.54 1.35
N LEU A 634 26.92 11.45 0.69
CA LEU A 634 26.99 11.13 -0.75
C LEU A 634 26.98 9.61 -0.96
N SER A 635 25.79 9.00 -0.97
CA SER A 635 25.60 7.59 -1.31
C SER A 635 25.71 7.35 -2.82
N ARG A 636 25.87 6.07 -3.21
CA ARG A 636 26.04 5.67 -4.63
C ARG A 636 24.89 6.13 -5.53
N ASP A 637 23.67 6.13 -5.02
CA ASP A 637 22.45 6.52 -5.75
C ASP A 637 22.17 8.03 -5.71
N LEU A 638 23.01 8.82 -5.03
CA LEU A 638 22.88 10.28 -4.95
C LEU A 638 23.95 11.03 -5.75
N HIS A 639 24.60 10.36 -6.72
CA HIS A 639 25.64 11.00 -7.54
C HIS A 639 25.10 12.21 -8.32
N ALA A 640 23.88 12.13 -8.83
CA ALA A 640 23.22 13.24 -9.53
C ALA A 640 22.95 14.45 -8.61
N GLN A 641 22.95 14.27 -7.29
CA GLN A 641 22.74 15.33 -6.31
C GLN A 641 24.07 15.83 -5.69
N ALA A 642 25.22 15.32 -6.15
CA ALA A 642 26.53 15.64 -5.58
C ALA A 642 26.80 17.15 -5.49
N ASP A 643 26.40 17.90 -6.51
CA ASP A 643 26.62 19.35 -6.60
C ASP A 643 25.65 20.18 -5.73
N VAL A 644 24.50 19.60 -5.35
CA VAL A 644 23.46 20.30 -4.61
C VAL A 644 23.55 20.00 -3.10
N LEU A 645 24.08 18.85 -2.71
CA LEU A 645 24.15 18.41 -1.31
C LEU A 645 24.89 19.40 -0.40
N ASP A 646 24.22 19.83 0.68
CA ASP A 646 24.79 20.72 1.69
C ASP A 646 24.65 20.09 3.09
N ARG A 647 25.71 19.39 3.54
CA ARG A 647 25.72 18.77 4.86
C ARG A 647 25.76 19.78 6.00
N VAL A 648 26.32 20.97 5.78
CA VAL A 648 26.60 21.93 6.86
C VAL A 648 25.30 22.60 7.28
N GLN A 649 24.48 23.01 6.31
CA GLN A 649 23.14 23.50 6.58
C GLN A 649 22.24 22.39 7.15
N ALA A 650 22.35 21.16 6.66
CA ALA A 650 21.62 20.03 7.24
C ALA A 650 22.03 19.76 8.70
N LEU A 651 23.33 19.82 9.02
CA LEU A 651 23.82 19.66 10.40
C LEU A 651 23.28 20.77 11.32
N ALA A 652 23.35 22.04 10.89
CA ALA A 652 22.81 23.16 11.65
C ALA A 652 21.30 23.03 11.90
N PHE A 653 20.56 22.55 10.89
CA PHE A 653 19.14 22.24 11.04
C PHE A 653 18.92 21.15 12.11
N VAL A 654 19.63 20.02 12.02
CA VAL A 654 19.52 18.92 12.99
C VAL A 654 19.91 19.35 14.41
N ASP A 655 20.97 20.14 14.58
CA ASP A 655 21.35 20.71 15.87
C ASP A 655 20.23 21.57 16.48
N THR A 656 19.57 22.38 15.65
CA THR A 656 18.44 23.21 16.07
C THR A 656 17.24 22.37 16.49
N GLU A 657 16.90 21.33 15.73
CA GLU A 657 15.82 20.40 16.07
C GLU A 657 16.12 19.63 17.37
N LEU A 658 17.34 19.11 17.53
CA LEU A 658 17.77 18.37 18.72
C LEU A 658 17.78 19.23 19.98
N ALA A 659 18.18 20.51 19.87
CA ALA A 659 18.08 21.46 20.97
C ALA A 659 16.61 21.69 21.36
N ALA A 660 15.72 21.87 20.38
CA ALA A 660 14.32 22.12 20.62
C ALA A 660 13.57 20.93 21.25
N ILE A 661 13.96 19.69 20.94
CA ILE A 661 13.32 18.51 21.55
C ILE A 661 13.92 18.11 22.91
N SER A 662 14.98 18.77 23.36
CA SER A 662 15.66 18.41 24.61
C SER A 662 14.85 18.80 25.86
N GLU A 663 14.17 19.94 25.82
CA GLU A 663 13.29 20.44 26.87
C GLU A 663 12.05 21.13 26.27
N PRO A 664 10.90 21.07 26.94
CA PRO A 664 9.74 21.85 26.52
C PRO A 664 9.98 23.35 26.71
N GLU A 665 9.43 24.16 25.80
CA GLU A 665 9.37 25.61 25.93
C GLU A 665 8.67 26.01 27.24
N ASP A 666 9.01 27.19 27.79
CA ASP A 666 8.46 27.66 29.07
C ASP A 666 6.92 27.73 29.07
N ALA A 667 6.31 28.03 27.92
CA ALA A 667 4.86 28.03 27.75
C ALA A 667 4.24 26.63 27.91
N ASP A 668 4.95 25.57 27.52
CA ASP A 668 4.46 24.19 27.53
C ASP A 668 4.91 23.39 28.75
N ARG A 669 5.78 23.97 29.58
CA ARG A 669 6.27 23.37 30.82
C ARG A 669 5.19 23.36 31.90
N ALA A 670 4.45 22.25 31.99
CA ALA A 670 3.41 22.05 32.99
C ALA A 670 3.95 21.96 34.42
N GLU A 671 5.10 21.31 34.60
CA GLU A 671 5.78 21.10 35.89
C GLU A 671 7.31 21.06 35.73
N VAL A 672 8.02 21.17 36.86
CA VAL A 672 9.49 21.01 36.87
C VAL A 672 9.87 19.58 36.48
N GLY A 673 10.78 19.46 35.51
CA GLY A 673 11.21 18.16 34.99
C GLY A 673 10.28 17.58 33.90
N ALA A 674 9.30 18.34 33.42
CA ALA A 674 8.50 17.97 32.27
C ALA A 674 9.35 17.76 31.03
N ARG A 675 8.99 16.74 30.24
CA ARG A 675 9.64 16.38 28.98
C ARG A 675 8.59 16.32 27.89
N LEU A 676 8.97 16.62 26.66
CA LEU A 676 8.10 16.39 25.51
C LEU A 676 7.77 14.89 25.43
N ALA A 677 6.50 14.59 25.26
CA ALA A 677 6.00 13.23 25.08
C ALA A 677 5.69 13.00 23.60
N ARG A 678 5.85 11.76 23.14
CA ARG A 678 5.53 11.36 21.77
C ARG A 678 4.02 11.27 21.61
N ASP A 679 3.53 10.04 21.69
CA ASP A 679 2.14 9.67 21.56
C ASP A 679 1.75 9.04 22.90
N VAL A 680 0.73 9.61 23.55
CA VAL A 680 0.31 9.13 24.88
C VAL A 680 -0.09 7.65 24.83
N ALA A 681 -0.69 7.19 23.73
CA ALA A 681 -1.07 5.78 23.59
C ALA A 681 0.16 4.86 23.54
N ASP A 682 1.16 5.23 22.76
CA ASP A 682 2.40 4.44 22.63
C ASP A 682 3.20 4.45 23.93
N GLU A 683 3.31 5.59 24.61
CA GLU A 683 3.99 5.68 25.89
C GLU A 683 3.26 4.93 27.01
N LEU A 684 1.93 4.91 27.02
CA LEU A 684 1.15 4.09 27.95
C LEU A 684 1.49 2.61 27.76
N VAL A 685 1.47 2.11 26.52
CA VAL A 685 1.85 0.72 26.20
C VAL A 685 3.27 0.41 26.68
N GLU A 686 4.24 1.26 26.36
CA GLU A 686 5.64 1.04 26.76
C GLU A 686 5.79 0.97 28.29
N ARG A 687 5.03 1.79 29.03
CA ARG A 687 5.09 1.85 30.49
C ARG A 687 4.35 0.69 31.16
N THR A 688 3.24 0.24 30.59
CA THR A 688 2.48 -0.92 31.10
C THR A 688 3.25 -2.21 30.88
N ASP A 689 3.95 -2.35 29.75
CA ASP A 689 4.87 -3.48 29.48
C ASP A 689 6.01 -3.56 30.49
N ARG A 690 6.39 -2.41 31.09
CA ARG A 690 7.38 -2.32 32.17
C ARG A 690 6.80 -2.47 33.58
N GLY A 691 5.52 -2.82 33.70
CA GLY A 691 4.87 -3.21 34.96
C GLY A 691 3.90 -2.19 35.57
N ALA A 692 3.55 -1.09 34.89
CA ALA A 692 2.48 -0.19 35.34
C ALA A 692 1.10 -0.88 35.25
N ARG A 693 0.23 -0.67 36.25
CA ARG A 693 -1.04 -1.44 36.35
C ARG A 693 -2.33 -0.62 36.30
N ASP A 694 -2.37 0.56 36.93
CA ASP A 694 -3.60 1.38 36.95
C ASP A 694 -3.43 2.63 36.09
N ILE A 695 -4.36 2.78 35.15
CA ILE A 695 -4.36 3.83 34.13
C ILE A 695 -5.60 4.70 34.32
N PHE A 696 -5.41 6.01 34.26
CA PHE A 696 -6.47 7.02 34.35
C PHE A 696 -6.52 7.80 33.04
N LEU A 697 -7.70 7.95 32.46
CA LEU A 697 -7.93 8.67 31.20
C LEU A 697 -8.93 9.81 31.45
N TRP A 698 -8.62 11.01 30.98
CA TRP A 698 -9.46 12.20 31.13
C TRP A 698 -9.88 12.77 29.77
N PRO A 699 -11.03 12.35 29.21
CA PRO A 699 -11.56 12.92 27.97
C PRO A 699 -11.84 14.42 28.11
N ALA A 700 -11.55 15.21 27.07
CA ALA A 700 -11.98 16.61 26.98
C ALA A 700 -13.44 16.73 26.54
N ALA A 701 -14.10 17.80 26.98
CA ALA A 701 -15.46 18.14 26.56
C ALA A 701 -15.46 18.81 25.17
N PRO A 702 -16.47 18.58 24.32
CA PRO A 702 -17.57 17.63 24.51
C PRO A 702 -17.10 16.17 24.34
N PHE A 703 -17.45 15.31 25.29
CA PHE A 703 -17.11 13.90 25.24
C PHE A 703 -18.21 13.09 24.53
N ASP A 704 -17.81 12.31 23.53
CA ASP A 704 -18.68 11.39 22.79
C ASP A 704 -18.26 9.93 23.07
N PRO A 705 -19.09 9.13 23.77
CA PRO A 705 -18.79 7.73 24.02
C PRO A 705 -18.52 6.90 22.77
N ALA A 706 -19.13 7.24 21.62
CA ALA A 706 -18.90 6.53 20.37
C ALA A 706 -17.43 6.66 19.88
N ALA A 707 -16.70 7.66 20.34
CA ALA A 707 -15.29 7.83 20.01
C ALA A 707 -14.39 6.74 20.63
N LEU A 708 -14.84 6.06 21.70
CA LEU A 708 -14.13 4.92 22.29
C LEU A 708 -14.04 3.71 21.33
N LEU A 709 -14.95 3.63 20.36
CA LEU A 709 -15.00 2.56 19.37
C LEU A 709 -14.12 2.84 18.13
N GLN A 710 -13.54 4.03 18.01
CA GLN A 710 -12.66 4.36 16.89
C GLN A 710 -11.39 3.47 16.92
N PRO A 711 -10.85 3.08 15.74
CA PRO A 711 -9.76 2.10 15.62
C PRO A 711 -8.62 2.31 16.61
N ARG A 712 -8.12 3.54 16.74
CA ARG A 712 -7.04 3.88 17.66
C ARG A 712 -7.39 3.60 19.12
N MET A 713 -8.55 4.04 19.58
CA MET A 713 -8.97 3.88 20.98
C MET A 713 -9.31 2.43 21.30
N LYS A 714 -10.02 1.75 20.38
CA LYS A 714 -10.31 0.33 20.44
C LYS A 714 -9.03 -0.51 20.57
N ALA A 715 -7.99 -0.21 19.78
CA ALA A 715 -6.72 -0.93 19.84
C ALA A 715 -6.01 -0.73 21.20
N LEU A 716 -5.94 0.51 21.69
CA LEU A 716 -5.35 0.82 22.99
C LEU A 716 -6.08 0.09 24.12
N LEU A 717 -7.40 0.22 24.19
CA LEU A 717 -8.22 -0.34 25.26
C LEU A 717 -8.21 -1.88 25.27
N ASN A 718 -8.28 -2.53 24.10
CA ASN A 718 -8.12 -3.99 24.02
C ASN A 718 -6.73 -4.43 24.52
N ARG A 719 -5.66 -3.74 24.10
CA ARG A 719 -4.30 -4.08 24.56
C ARG A 719 -4.17 -3.94 26.09
N MET A 720 -4.77 -2.91 26.68
CA MET A 720 -4.77 -2.74 28.14
C MET A 720 -5.54 -3.86 28.85
N ARG A 721 -6.72 -4.22 28.35
CA ARG A 721 -7.52 -5.33 28.87
C ARG A 721 -6.78 -6.67 28.77
N ASP A 722 -6.22 -6.97 27.59
CA ASP A 722 -5.56 -8.24 27.31
C ASP A 722 -4.23 -8.39 28.10
N GLY A 723 -3.58 -7.26 28.42
CA GLY A 723 -2.46 -7.19 29.36
C GLY A 723 -2.84 -7.30 30.84
N GLY A 724 -4.13 -7.35 31.18
CA GLY A 724 -4.64 -7.42 32.55
C GLY A 724 -4.49 -6.12 33.35
N HIS A 725 -4.41 -4.97 32.67
CA HIS A 725 -4.27 -3.65 33.29
C HIS A 725 -5.65 -3.07 33.64
N THR A 726 -5.73 -2.31 34.73
CA THR A 726 -6.97 -1.65 35.16
C THR A 726 -7.06 -0.25 34.54
N SER A 727 -8.03 -0.03 33.67
CA SER A 727 -8.26 1.28 33.03
C SER A 727 -9.47 2.00 33.63
N THR A 728 -9.30 3.26 34.01
CA THR A 728 -10.35 4.10 34.59
C THR A 728 -10.62 5.32 33.71
N LEU A 729 -11.84 5.46 33.21
CA LEU A 729 -12.30 6.61 32.43
C LEU A 729 -12.97 7.63 33.35
N CYS A 730 -12.36 8.82 33.46
CA CYS A 730 -12.77 9.87 34.39
C CYS A 730 -13.52 10.99 33.66
N ILE A 731 -14.84 11.03 33.79
CA ILE A 731 -15.71 11.96 33.06
C ILE A 731 -16.23 13.04 34.02
N GLU A 732 -16.35 14.28 33.57
CA GLU A 732 -16.97 15.32 34.41
C GLU A 732 -18.46 15.05 34.59
N SER A 733 -18.98 15.27 35.81
CA SER A 733 -20.39 14.97 36.12
C SER A 733 -21.38 15.72 35.22
N ASN A 734 -21.02 16.92 34.76
CA ASN A 734 -21.85 17.69 33.86
C ASN A 734 -21.94 17.04 32.47
N ASP A 735 -20.83 16.52 31.94
CA ASP A 735 -20.80 15.86 30.64
C ASP A 735 -21.63 14.56 30.66
N LEU A 736 -21.58 13.78 31.74
CA LEU A 736 -22.40 12.59 31.95
C LEU A 736 -23.92 12.89 31.95
N ASN A 737 -24.32 14.07 32.43
CA ASN A 737 -25.72 14.47 32.52
C ASN A 737 -26.30 14.96 31.18
N VAL A 738 -25.46 15.37 30.24
CA VAL A 738 -25.87 15.86 28.92
C VAL A 738 -25.94 14.74 27.88
N LEU A 739 -25.40 13.55 28.19
CA LEU A 739 -25.50 12.37 27.32
C LEU A 739 -26.96 11.94 27.11
N ASP A 740 -27.34 11.74 25.85
CA ASP A 740 -28.63 11.13 25.51
C ASP A 740 -28.68 9.62 25.84
N ASP A 741 -29.86 9.00 25.79
CA ASP A 741 -30.05 7.60 26.17
C ASP A 741 -29.17 6.62 25.37
N ALA A 742 -28.90 6.91 24.09
CA ALA A 742 -28.04 6.06 23.26
C ALA A 742 -26.56 6.23 23.63
N GLN A 743 -26.13 7.47 23.89
CA GLN A 743 -24.77 7.74 24.36
C GLN A 743 -24.50 7.11 25.73
N ARG A 744 -25.48 7.13 26.64
CA ARG A 744 -25.39 6.47 27.96
C ARG A 744 -25.21 4.96 27.81
N LEU A 745 -26.04 4.32 26.98
CA LEU A 745 -25.92 2.89 26.69
C LEU A 745 -24.58 2.55 26.02
N GLY A 746 -24.17 3.32 24.99
CA GLY A 746 -22.89 3.11 24.32
C GLY A 746 -21.69 3.23 25.27
N LEU A 747 -21.72 4.15 26.24
CA LEU A 747 -20.70 4.26 27.28
C LEU A 747 -20.69 3.03 28.20
N ARG A 748 -21.86 2.52 28.58
CA ARG A 748 -21.99 1.32 29.41
C ARG A 748 -21.42 0.09 28.70
N ASP A 749 -21.75 -0.09 27.43
CA ASP A 749 -21.29 -1.23 26.65
C ASP A 749 -19.79 -1.18 26.42
N ALA A 750 -19.23 -0.01 26.10
CA ALA A 750 -17.78 0.18 26.04
C ALA A 750 -17.11 -0.16 27.39
N ALA A 751 -17.73 0.22 28.52
CA ALA A 751 -17.19 -0.11 29.84
C ALA A 751 -17.21 -1.61 30.15
N ILE A 752 -18.15 -2.37 29.60
CA ILE A 752 -18.18 -3.84 29.70
C ILE A 752 -17.17 -4.46 28.75
N GLN A 753 -17.19 -4.07 27.48
CA GLN A 753 -16.35 -4.63 26.42
C GLN A 753 -14.85 -4.51 26.72
N TYR A 754 -14.44 -3.38 27.27
CA TYR A 754 -13.04 -3.05 27.54
C TYR A 754 -12.65 -3.17 29.02
N ASP A 755 -13.55 -3.68 29.88
CA ASP A 755 -13.38 -3.73 31.34
C ASP A 755 -12.96 -2.37 31.95
N LEU A 756 -13.60 -1.28 31.50
CA LEU A 756 -13.32 0.07 32.00
C LEU A 756 -14.09 0.34 33.29
N ARG A 757 -13.38 0.89 34.27
CA ARG A 757 -14.01 1.53 35.43
C ARG A 757 -14.45 2.94 35.05
N LEU A 758 -15.67 3.31 35.40
CA LEU A 758 -16.16 4.67 35.24
C LEU A 758 -15.96 5.43 36.54
N ALA A 759 -15.52 6.68 36.42
CA ALA A 759 -15.38 7.58 37.56
C ALA A 759 -15.79 9.00 37.18
N THR A 760 -16.25 9.77 38.17
CA THR A 760 -16.46 11.21 38.06
C THR A 760 -15.28 11.98 38.64
N GLY A 761 -14.79 12.97 37.90
CA GLY A 761 -13.69 13.83 38.34
C GLY A 761 -13.15 14.74 37.24
N ALA A 762 -12.85 16.00 37.58
CA ALA A 762 -12.25 16.94 36.66
C ALA A 762 -10.79 16.57 36.35
N ALA A 763 -10.36 16.81 35.12
CA ALA A 763 -8.97 16.64 34.74
C ALA A 763 -8.08 17.64 35.51
N PRO A 764 -6.94 17.21 36.08
CA PRO A 764 -5.94 18.12 36.63
C PRO A 764 -5.57 19.23 35.64
N ARG A 765 -5.50 20.46 36.15
CA ARG A 765 -4.98 21.61 35.41
C ARG A 765 -3.71 22.14 36.07
N PHE A 766 -2.76 22.56 35.24
CA PHE A 766 -1.43 23.00 35.67
C PHE A 766 -1.25 24.52 35.48
N ARG A 767 -0.14 25.08 35.98
CA ARG A 767 0.12 26.53 36.01
C ARG A 767 0.08 27.18 34.63
N ASN A 768 0.48 26.45 33.60
CA ASN A 768 0.46 26.90 32.20
C ASN A 768 -0.88 26.64 31.50
N ALA A 769 -1.94 26.35 32.25
CA ALA A 769 -3.26 25.94 31.76
C ALA A 769 -3.30 24.58 31.02
N ALA A 770 -2.21 23.80 31.03
CA ALA A 770 -2.25 22.45 30.50
C ALA A 770 -3.26 21.60 31.27
N ARG A 771 -3.98 20.74 30.55
CA ARG A 771 -4.95 19.77 31.06
C ARG A 771 -4.36 18.37 30.98
N ALA A 772 -4.55 17.56 32.02
CA ALA A 772 -4.17 16.16 31.99
C ALA A 772 -4.98 15.38 30.96
N ILE A 773 -4.30 14.51 30.21
CA ILE A 773 -4.86 13.61 29.19
C ILE A 773 -4.97 12.20 29.76
N ALA A 774 -3.88 11.71 30.36
CA ALA A 774 -3.76 10.40 30.96
C ALA A 774 -2.79 10.40 32.14
N GLY A 775 -2.83 9.35 32.95
CA GLY A 775 -1.89 9.16 34.06
C GLY A 775 -1.82 7.73 34.55
N LEU A 776 -0.73 7.41 35.26
CA LEU A 776 -0.48 6.11 35.88
C LEU A 776 -0.44 6.26 37.41
N SER A 777 -0.92 5.25 38.13
CA SER A 777 -0.79 5.20 39.61
C SER A 777 0.66 5.23 40.10
N SER A 778 1.62 4.86 39.24
CA SER A 778 3.06 5.01 39.48
C SER A 778 3.57 6.45 39.51
N GLY A 779 2.70 7.44 39.22
CA GLY A 779 2.99 8.86 39.33
C GLY A 779 3.41 9.54 38.03
N THR A 780 3.25 8.91 36.86
CA THR A 780 3.48 9.58 35.57
C THR A 780 2.18 10.18 35.05
N LEU A 781 2.20 11.45 34.62
CA LEU A 781 1.07 12.14 33.99
C LEU A 781 1.47 12.70 32.64
N TRP A 782 0.52 12.72 31.71
CA TRP A 782 0.62 13.40 30.42
C TRP A 782 -0.37 14.55 30.38
N ALA A 783 0.08 15.73 29.95
CA ALA A 783 -0.76 16.92 29.84
C ALA A 783 -0.43 17.74 28.61
N SER A 784 -1.39 18.53 28.13
CA SER A 784 -1.17 19.50 27.05
C SER A 784 -2.03 20.74 27.25
N ARG A 785 -1.58 21.87 26.69
CA ARG A 785 -2.41 23.08 26.55
C ARG A 785 -3.40 22.99 25.37
N ASP A 786 -3.25 21.98 24.53
CA ASP A 786 -4.16 21.70 23.43
C ASP A 786 -5.24 20.72 23.90
N ASP A 787 -6.46 21.22 24.13
CA ASP A 787 -7.60 20.37 24.52
C ASP A 787 -7.92 19.32 23.45
N ALA A 788 -7.54 19.54 22.17
CA ALA A 788 -7.70 18.56 21.11
C ALA A 788 -6.91 17.26 21.39
N ALA A 789 -5.79 17.33 22.10
CA ALA A 789 -5.01 16.15 22.50
C ALA A 789 -5.75 15.25 23.49
N ALA A 790 -6.68 15.82 24.27
CA ALA A 790 -7.53 15.10 25.21
C ALA A 790 -8.89 14.70 24.62
N GLN A 791 -9.21 15.11 23.39
CA GLN A 791 -10.41 14.63 22.70
C GLN A 791 -10.24 13.17 22.29
N VAL A 792 -11.13 12.31 22.78
CA VAL A 792 -11.09 10.88 22.46
C VAL A 792 -11.40 10.69 20.96
N GLY A 793 -10.55 9.94 20.28
CA GLY A 793 -10.66 9.63 18.86
C GLY A 793 -9.32 9.33 18.20
N GLU A 794 -9.25 9.41 16.87
CA GLU A 794 -8.05 9.12 16.06
C GLU A 794 -6.82 10.00 16.36
N ALA A 795 -7.01 11.21 16.90
CA ALA A 795 -5.93 12.12 17.29
C ALA A 795 -5.64 12.11 18.81
N TRP A 796 -6.31 11.25 19.59
CA TRP A 796 -6.18 11.24 21.04
C TRP A 796 -4.73 10.96 21.47
N GLY A 797 -4.22 11.76 22.40
CA GLY A 797 -2.86 11.63 22.91
C GLY A 797 -1.80 12.30 22.04
N VAL A 798 -2.20 13.09 21.04
CA VAL A 798 -1.30 13.82 20.15
C VAL A 798 -1.68 15.30 20.15
N GLY A 799 -0.70 16.16 20.42
CA GLY A 799 -0.89 17.61 20.42
C GLY A 799 -0.81 18.18 19.02
N ILE A 800 -1.83 18.89 18.54
CA ILE A 800 -1.89 19.50 17.20
C ILE A 800 -1.45 20.96 17.24
N ASN A 801 -1.93 21.70 18.24
CA ASN A 801 -1.68 23.14 18.41
C ASN A 801 -0.57 23.43 19.43
N ALA A 802 -0.40 22.54 20.40
CA ALA A 802 0.63 22.61 21.44
C ALA A 802 1.13 21.18 21.72
N PRO A 803 2.40 21.01 22.13
CA PRO A 803 2.95 19.70 22.43
C PRO A 803 2.26 19.02 23.62
N VAL A 804 2.41 17.70 23.70
CA VAL A 804 2.10 16.93 24.91
C VAL A 804 3.38 16.83 25.73
N VAL A 805 3.27 16.99 27.04
CA VAL A 805 4.39 16.81 27.97
C VAL A 805 4.08 15.70 28.98
N SER A 806 5.12 14.96 29.37
CA SER A 806 5.07 13.97 30.44
C SER A 806 5.94 14.40 31.63
N PHE A 807 5.46 14.13 32.84
CA PHE A 807 6.15 14.47 34.09
C PHE A 807 5.67 13.59 35.25
N SER A 808 6.38 13.68 36.38
CA SER A 808 5.98 13.00 37.61
C SER A 808 5.06 13.89 38.44
N ALA A 809 3.86 13.40 38.77
CA ALA A 809 2.88 14.08 39.59
C ALA A 809 1.90 13.08 40.25
N THR A 810 1.16 13.53 41.25
CA THR A 810 0.20 12.68 41.97
C THR A 810 -1.13 12.64 41.22
N ILE A 811 -1.70 11.44 41.04
CA ILE A 811 -3.03 11.27 40.44
C ILE A 811 -4.10 11.77 41.43
N PRO A 812 -5.04 12.63 41.00
CA PRO A 812 -6.12 13.09 41.87
C PRO A 812 -7.04 11.94 42.30
N SER A 813 -7.68 12.07 43.45
CA SER A 813 -8.75 11.15 43.85
C SER A 813 -9.94 11.30 42.91
N VAL A 814 -10.45 10.18 42.40
CA VAL A 814 -11.63 10.12 41.52
C VAL A 814 -12.75 9.35 42.23
N GLN A 815 -14.00 9.71 41.98
CA GLN A 815 -15.15 9.06 42.59
C GLN A 815 -15.71 7.99 41.64
N GLY A 816 -15.82 6.74 42.10
CA GLY A 816 -16.38 5.67 41.28
C GLY A 816 -17.82 5.95 40.84
N TYR A 817 -18.12 5.65 39.58
CA TYR A 817 -19.45 5.78 38.98
C TYR A 817 -19.96 4.38 38.60
N ASP A 818 -21.16 4.03 39.08
CA ASP A 818 -21.76 2.73 38.79
C ASP A 818 -22.34 2.72 37.36
N ARG A 819 -21.85 1.79 36.54
CA ARG A 819 -22.22 1.66 35.12
C ARG A 819 -23.70 1.39 34.92
N ASP A 820 -24.38 0.76 35.87
CA ASP A 820 -25.79 0.39 35.73
C ASP A 820 -26.74 1.59 35.86
N GLN A 821 -26.25 2.74 36.33
CA GLN A 821 -26.97 4.01 36.31
C GLN A 821 -27.14 4.59 34.88
N LEU A 822 -26.53 3.98 33.87
CA LEU A 822 -26.63 4.39 32.46
C LEU A 822 -27.82 3.77 31.70
N LEU A 823 -28.60 2.87 32.31
CA LEU A 823 -29.76 2.23 31.67
C LEU A 823 -30.98 3.20 31.54
N PRO A 824 -31.75 3.16 30.41
CA PRO A 824 -32.93 4.01 30.19
C PRO A 824 -34.17 3.61 31.05
N ARG A 825 -35.19 4.50 31.11
CA ARG A 825 -36.41 4.36 31.94
C ARG A 825 -37.50 3.45 31.32
N SER A 826 -38.54 3.11 32.09
CA SER A 826 -39.45 1.94 31.94
C SER A 826 -40.41 1.85 30.73
N GLU A 827 -40.42 2.78 29.76
CA GLU A 827 -41.31 2.74 28.58
C GLU A 827 -40.57 2.49 27.25
N THR A 828 -39.32 2.03 27.36
CA THR A 828 -38.40 1.92 26.24
C THR A 828 -38.27 0.47 25.77
N ALA A 829 -38.50 0.19 24.47
CA ALA A 829 -38.23 -1.12 23.89
C ALA A 829 -36.82 -1.15 23.29
N PHE A 830 -35.97 -2.04 23.82
CA PHE A 830 -34.62 -2.29 23.33
C PHE A 830 -34.62 -3.52 22.42
N ILE A 831 -34.11 -3.35 21.19
CA ILE A 831 -34.05 -4.40 20.18
C ILE A 831 -32.59 -4.59 19.78
N GLU A 832 -32.00 -5.72 20.15
CA GLU A 832 -30.66 -6.07 19.69
C GLU A 832 -30.73 -6.48 18.21
N VAL A 833 -30.01 -5.77 17.33
CA VAL A 833 -30.10 -5.98 15.89
C VAL A 833 -29.26 -7.17 15.46
N ASN A 834 -28.04 -7.33 16.00
CA ASN A 834 -27.09 -8.37 15.62
C ASN A 834 -27.10 -8.61 14.09
N SER A 835 -27.28 -9.85 13.64
CA SER A 835 -27.34 -10.20 12.21
C SER A 835 -28.74 -10.07 11.57
N LEU A 836 -29.73 -9.49 12.27
CA LEU A 836 -31.13 -9.46 11.81
C LEU A 836 -31.32 -8.60 10.55
N LEU A 837 -30.41 -7.65 10.28
CA LEU A 837 -30.41 -6.86 9.06
C LEU A 837 -29.44 -7.36 7.98
N ASP A 838 -28.69 -8.43 8.24
CA ASP A 838 -27.73 -8.99 7.29
C ASP A 838 -28.42 -9.57 6.04
N GLY A 839 -27.67 -9.62 4.94
CA GLY A 839 -28.11 -10.20 3.67
C GLY A 839 -28.25 -9.17 2.55
N PRO A 840 -28.94 -9.51 1.44
CA PRO A 840 -29.02 -8.65 0.26
C PRO A 840 -29.60 -7.27 0.58
N SER A 841 -28.96 -6.23 0.05
CA SER A 841 -29.28 -4.82 0.25
C SER A 841 -30.67 -4.45 -0.28
N ARG A 842 -31.15 -5.15 -1.31
CA ARG A 842 -32.51 -5.01 -1.85
C ARG A 842 -33.62 -5.32 -0.84
N ASN A 843 -33.38 -6.25 0.09
CA ASN A 843 -34.37 -6.71 1.06
C ASN A 843 -34.16 -6.09 2.44
N LEU A 844 -33.16 -5.23 2.61
CA LEU A 844 -32.78 -4.65 3.90
C LEU A 844 -33.92 -3.82 4.51
N ALA A 845 -34.59 -3.03 3.68
CA ALA A 845 -35.67 -2.16 4.13
C ALA A 845 -36.90 -2.95 4.64
N ASP A 846 -37.17 -4.13 4.06
CA ASP A 846 -38.21 -5.05 4.54
C ASP A 846 -37.84 -5.64 5.90
N ARG A 847 -36.60 -6.12 6.05
CA ARG A 847 -36.11 -6.66 7.33
C ARG A 847 -36.19 -5.61 8.44
N PHE A 848 -35.77 -4.38 8.15
CA PHE A 848 -35.85 -3.26 9.09
C PHE A 848 -37.30 -2.96 9.51
N ALA A 849 -38.24 -2.89 8.56
CA ALA A 849 -39.64 -2.65 8.87
C ALA A 849 -40.25 -3.78 9.73
N SER A 850 -39.95 -5.04 9.41
CA SER A 850 -40.38 -6.19 10.21
C SER A 850 -39.83 -6.17 11.63
N LEU A 851 -38.62 -5.65 11.84
CA LEU A 851 -37.97 -5.58 13.15
C LEU A 851 -38.65 -4.56 14.08
N ILE A 852 -38.96 -3.37 13.57
CA ILE A 852 -39.52 -2.29 14.41
C ILE A 852 -41.05 -2.36 14.58
N ARG A 853 -41.76 -3.02 13.65
CA ARG A 853 -43.22 -3.04 13.59
C ARG A 853 -43.89 -3.52 14.88
N PRO A 854 -43.52 -4.67 15.49
CA PRO A 854 -44.18 -5.15 16.70
C PRO A 854 -44.09 -4.15 17.86
N HIS A 855 -42.95 -3.45 17.96
CA HIS A 855 -42.71 -2.47 19.02
C HIS A 855 -43.50 -1.18 18.79
N LEU A 856 -43.61 -0.73 17.54
CA LEU A 856 -44.47 0.39 17.16
C LEU A 856 -45.96 0.06 17.35
N GLU A 857 -46.38 -1.19 17.14
CA GLU A 857 -47.75 -1.66 17.43
C GLU A 857 -48.04 -1.62 18.94
N VAL A 858 -47.11 -2.07 19.79
CA VAL A 858 -47.25 -2.04 21.27
C VAL A 858 -47.48 -0.62 21.81
N ILE A 859 -46.79 0.38 21.25
CA ILE A 859 -46.97 1.79 21.64
C ILE A 859 -48.08 2.52 20.85
N GLY A 860 -48.85 1.80 20.01
CA GLY A 860 -49.97 2.35 19.24
C GLY A 860 -49.57 3.33 18.12
N ARG A 861 -48.36 3.20 17.59
CA ARG A 861 -47.75 4.08 16.57
C ARG A 861 -47.57 3.43 15.20
N TRP A 862 -47.84 2.15 15.01
CA TRP A 862 -47.92 1.59 13.65
C TRP A 862 -49.28 1.90 13.01
N ARG A 863 -49.39 3.03 12.27
CA ARG A 863 -50.64 3.51 11.66
C ARG A 863 -50.51 3.70 10.13
N PRO A 864 -50.84 2.67 9.33
CA PRO A 864 -50.78 2.76 7.87
C PRO A 864 -51.70 3.85 7.31
N GLY A 865 -51.16 4.73 6.46
CA GLY A 865 -51.92 5.77 5.76
C GLY A 865 -52.02 7.13 6.48
N GLU A 866 -51.54 7.24 7.71
CA GLU A 866 -51.65 8.45 8.55
C GLU A 866 -50.35 9.25 8.70
N LEU A 867 -49.24 8.74 8.17
CA LEU A 867 -47.93 9.38 8.30
C LEU A 867 -47.78 10.57 7.34
N THR A 868 -47.28 11.69 7.87
CA THR A 868 -47.13 12.95 7.11
C THR A 868 -45.67 13.36 6.91
N GLU A 869 -44.79 13.13 7.89
CA GLU A 869 -43.38 13.54 7.84
C GLU A 869 -42.45 12.47 8.45
N PHE A 870 -41.30 12.28 7.79
CA PHE A 870 -40.14 11.56 8.31
C PHE A 870 -39.05 12.57 8.66
N THR A 871 -38.46 12.47 9.85
CA THR A 871 -37.23 13.19 10.21
C THR A 871 -36.13 12.20 10.52
N TYR A 872 -35.04 12.22 9.74
CA TYR A 872 -33.83 11.44 10.03
C TYR A 872 -32.68 12.39 10.36
N THR A 873 -32.12 12.22 11.55
CA THR A 873 -30.96 12.98 12.03
C THR A 873 -29.79 12.01 12.16
N ASP A 874 -28.71 12.25 11.43
CA ASP A 874 -27.48 11.45 11.51
C ASP A 874 -26.29 12.26 10.96
N ARG A 875 -25.28 12.50 11.80
CA ARG A 875 -24.09 13.26 11.41
C ARG A 875 -23.21 12.58 10.35
N TYR A 876 -23.44 11.30 10.05
CA TYR A 876 -22.57 10.46 9.22
C TYR A 876 -23.20 10.02 7.90
N VAL A 877 -24.22 10.74 7.38
CA VAL A 877 -24.71 10.53 6.02
C VAL A 877 -23.74 11.18 5.03
N HIS A 878 -22.51 10.65 4.99
CA HIS A 878 -21.36 11.19 4.27
C HIS A 878 -20.90 10.30 3.12
N SER A 879 -21.24 9.01 3.13
CA SER A 879 -20.86 8.06 2.09
C SER A 879 -22.03 7.62 1.20
N PRO A 880 -21.78 7.26 -0.07
CA PRO A 880 -22.77 6.68 -0.98
C PRO A 880 -23.55 5.50 -0.41
N LEU A 881 -22.89 4.65 0.38
CA LEU A 881 -23.50 3.53 1.06
C LEU A 881 -24.57 3.97 2.06
N VAL A 882 -24.22 4.81 3.03
CA VAL A 882 -25.14 5.20 4.11
C VAL A 882 -26.33 5.97 3.52
N ALA A 883 -26.09 6.86 2.57
CA ALA A 883 -27.13 7.57 1.84
C ALA A 883 -28.12 6.61 1.15
N LEU A 884 -27.62 5.59 0.44
CA LEU A 884 -28.46 4.60 -0.23
C LEU A 884 -29.30 3.78 0.77
N LEU A 885 -28.72 3.35 1.89
CA LEU A 885 -29.41 2.56 2.91
C LEU A 885 -30.53 3.36 3.58
N VAL A 886 -30.25 4.60 4.00
CA VAL A 886 -31.24 5.51 4.59
C VAL A 886 -32.41 5.73 3.62
N VAL A 887 -32.12 6.07 2.37
CA VAL A 887 -33.17 6.32 1.36
C VAL A 887 -34.01 5.07 1.11
N ARG A 888 -33.41 3.87 1.05
CA ARG A 888 -34.15 2.61 0.88
C ARG A 888 -35.10 2.33 2.03
N VAL A 889 -34.64 2.49 3.27
CA VAL A 889 -35.47 2.28 4.47
C VAL A 889 -36.62 3.28 4.51
N VAL A 890 -36.33 4.58 4.34
CA VAL A 890 -37.36 5.62 4.37
C VAL A 890 -38.38 5.42 3.25
N ARG A 891 -37.94 5.09 2.01
CA ARG A 891 -38.86 4.81 0.90
C ARG A 891 -39.77 3.61 1.17
N ARG A 892 -39.23 2.55 1.79
CA ARG A 892 -40.05 1.38 2.13
C ARG A 892 -41.07 1.71 3.20
N LEU A 893 -40.67 2.39 4.27
CA LEU A 893 -41.58 2.82 5.33
C LEU A 893 -42.63 3.80 4.79
N ALA A 894 -42.25 4.72 3.89
CA ALA A 894 -43.19 5.60 3.20
C ALA A 894 -44.25 4.81 2.44
N GLY A 895 -43.87 3.76 1.70
CA GLY A 895 -44.81 2.88 1.01
C GLY A 895 -45.73 2.05 1.93
N LEU A 896 -45.36 1.88 3.21
CA LEU A 896 -46.16 1.14 4.20
C LEU A 896 -47.03 2.06 5.07
N LEU A 897 -46.58 3.29 5.35
CA LEU A 897 -47.15 4.16 6.38
C LEU A 897 -47.74 5.48 5.84
N ALA A 898 -47.30 5.96 4.67
CA ALA A 898 -47.86 7.18 4.08
C ALA A 898 -49.19 6.90 3.36
N GLY A 899 -50.13 7.84 3.41
CA GLY A 899 -51.41 7.75 2.70
C GLY A 899 -51.28 8.03 1.20
N ALA A 900 -52.30 7.67 0.42
CA ALA A 900 -52.33 7.91 -1.03
C ALA A 900 -52.39 9.40 -1.45
N ARG A 901 -52.44 10.33 -0.49
CA ARG A 901 -52.52 11.77 -0.72
C ARG A 901 -51.14 12.43 -0.55
N GLY A 902 -50.37 12.47 -1.64
CA GLY A 902 -49.13 13.24 -1.75
C GLY A 902 -47.85 12.52 -1.32
N LYS A 903 -46.70 13.06 -1.74
CA LYS A 903 -45.37 12.55 -1.35
C LYS A 903 -45.11 12.93 0.11
N PRO A 904 -44.74 11.99 1.01
CA PRO A 904 -44.43 12.33 2.39
C PRO A 904 -43.19 13.21 2.46
N LYS A 905 -43.20 14.19 3.36
CA LYS A 905 -42.05 15.07 3.58
C LYS A 905 -40.93 14.28 4.26
N PHE A 906 -39.71 14.35 3.74
CA PHE A 906 -38.54 13.71 4.32
C PHE A 906 -37.50 14.76 4.68
N ARG A 907 -37.38 15.06 5.98
CA ARG A 907 -36.33 15.93 6.51
C ARG A 907 -35.10 15.11 6.87
N LEU A 908 -33.98 15.41 6.24
CA LEU A 908 -32.69 14.79 6.51
C LEU A 908 -31.75 15.84 7.11
N THR A 909 -31.27 15.63 8.33
CA THR A 909 -30.27 16.50 8.95
C THR A 909 -28.95 15.76 9.11
N THR A 910 -27.89 16.26 8.48
CA THR A 910 -26.54 15.68 8.51
C THR A 910 -25.49 16.74 8.78
N ALA A 911 -24.30 16.32 9.19
CA ALA A 911 -23.18 17.24 9.39
C ALA A 911 -22.49 17.57 8.06
N SER A 912 -21.74 18.66 8.05
CA SER A 912 -20.84 18.96 6.95
C SER A 912 -19.83 17.84 6.71
N LEU A 913 -19.44 17.65 5.45
CA LEU A 913 -18.42 16.67 5.09
C LEU A 913 -17.09 17.04 5.77
N ARG A 914 -16.40 16.05 6.34
CA ARG A 914 -15.07 16.27 6.91
C ARG A 914 -14.06 16.40 5.77
N GLN A 915 -13.09 17.31 5.89
CA GLN A 915 -11.89 17.25 5.05
C GLN A 915 -11.16 15.95 5.37
N GLN A 916 -11.10 15.05 4.40
CA GLN A 916 -10.30 13.84 4.49
C GLN A 916 -9.07 13.99 3.59
N ASP A 917 -7.96 13.38 3.99
CA ASP A 917 -6.79 13.18 3.13
C ASP A 917 -6.93 11.83 2.39
N GLY A 918 -6.60 11.73 1.09
CA GLY A 918 -6.68 10.47 0.33
C GLY A 918 -7.60 10.48 -0.91
N PHE A 919 -7.85 9.32 -1.53
CA PHE A 919 -8.68 9.20 -2.75
C PHE A 919 -9.94 8.35 -2.49
N PRO A 920 -11.16 8.92 -2.51
CA PRO A 920 -12.37 8.12 -2.36
C PRO A 920 -12.59 7.29 -3.62
N ASN A 921 -12.64 5.95 -3.49
CA ASN A 921 -12.83 5.03 -4.61
C ASN A 921 -13.74 3.83 -4.27
N ARG A 922 -14.42 3.85 -3.13
CA ARG A 922 -15.30 2.78 -2.63
C ARG A 922 -16.61 3.37 -2.12
N LEU A 923 -17.70 2.59 -2.13
CA LEU A 923 -19.04 3.04 -1.67
C LEU A 923 -19.08 3.56 -0.22
N GLN A 924 -18.16 3.11 0.62
CA GLN A 924 -18.05 3.50 2.02
C GLN A 924 -17.16 4.73 2.26
N HIS A 925 -16.42 5.19 1.25
CA HIS A 925 -15.66 6.42 1.36
C HIS A 925 -16.62 7.61 1.28
N ASP A 926 -16.31 8.66 2.03
CA ASP A 926 -17.16 9.84 2.05
C ASP A 926 -17.04 10.61 0.73
N TRP A 927 -18.13 11.26 0.33
CA TRP A 927 -18.03 12.31 -0.68
C TRP A 927 -17.09 13.40 -0.19
N ARG A 928 -16.44 14.08 -1.13
CA ARG A 928 -15.62 15.27 -0.84
C ARG A 928 -16.32 16.59 -1.13
N SER A 929 -17.33 16.53 -1.99
CA SER A 929 -18.13 17.68 -2.41
C SER A 929 -19.53 17.54 -1.81
N GLU A 930 -19.92 18.51 -0.98
CA GLU A 930 -21.29 18.57 -0.47
C GLU A 930 -22.28 18.72 -1.62
N ALA A 931 -21.91 19.50 -2.65
CA ALA A 931 -22.72 19.66 -3.85
C ALA A 931 -22.97 18.32 -4.57
N ASP A 932 -21.98 17.43 -4.66
CA ASP A 932 -22.16 16.12 -5.29
C ASP A 932 -23.03 15.20 -4.42
N ARG A 933 -22.76 15.12 -3.11
CA ARG A 933 -23.58 14.36 -2.15
C ARG A 933 -25.05 14.80 -2.22
N ASP A 934 -25.28 16.10 -2.14
CA ASP A 934 -26.61 16.70 -2.06
C ASP A 934 -27.37 16.44 -3.37
N ALA A 935 -26.70 16.65 -4.52
CA ALA A 935 -27.27 16.34 -5.83
C ALA A 935 -27.61 14.84 -5.99
N VAL A 936 -26.75 13.94 -5.50
CA VAL A 936 -27.01 12.48 -5.53
C VAL A 936 -28.17 12.11 -4.61
N LEU A 937 -28.24 12.67 -3.40
CA LEU A 937 -29.34 12.42 -2.44
C LEU A 937 -30.70 12.86 -3.00
N HIS A 938 -30.77 14.05 -3.60
CA HIS A 938 -32.00 14.52 -4.26
C HIS A 938 -32.42 13.57 -5.38
N GLN A 939 -31.48 13.09 -6.19
CA GLN A 939 -31.79 12.17 -7.28
C GLN A 939 -32.17 10.75 -6.81
N LEU A 940 -31.56 10.24 -5.73
CA LEU A 940 -31.90 8.94 -5.13
C LEU A 940 -33.31 8.93 -4.52
N CYS A 941 -33.72 10.03 -3.91
CA CYS A 941 -35.09 10.22 -3.43
C CYS A 941 -36.07 10.26 -4.61
N GLY A 942 -35.72 10.99 -5.68
CA GLY A 942 -36.47 11.08 -6.92
C GLY A 942 -37.91 11.54 -6.68
N ASP A 943 -38.86 11.01 -7.46
CA ASP A 943 -40.28 11.36 -7.32
C ASP A 943 -40.98 10.70 -6.12
N GLY A 944 -40.32 9.84 -5.35
CA GLY A 944 -40.95 9.07 -4.28
C GLY A 944 -41.00 9.76 -2.91
N LEU A 945 -40.13 10.74 -2.66
CA LEU A 945 -39.98 11.46 -1.39
C LEU A 945 -39.70 12.93 -1.65
N ASP A 946 -40.29 13.83 -0.85
CA ASP A 946 -39.97 15.26 -0.88
C ASP A 946 -38.85 15.57 0.12
N LEU A 947 -37.59 15.62 -0.37
CA LEU A 947 -36.39 15.75 0.46
C LEU A 947 -36.12 17.21 0.85
N ASP A 948 -36.12 17.48 2.16
CA ASP A 948 -35.66 18.70 2.81
C ASP A 948 -34.33 18.41 3.52
N LEU A 949 -33.20 18.69 2.86
CA LEU A 949 -31.86 18.41 3.35
C LEU A 949 -31.28 19.61 4.10
N ALA A 950 -30.96 19.41 5.39
CA ALA A 950 -30.29 20.41 6.23
C ALA A 950 -28.87 19.94 6.59
N VAL A 951 -27.88 20.79 6.30
CA VAL A 951 -26.45 20.53 6.55
C VAL A 951 -25.95 21.53 7.60
N GLY A 952 -25.35 21.05 8.69
CA GLY A 952 -24.81 21.92 9.73
C GLY A 952 -24.57 21.23 11.08
N ALA A 953 -24.75 21.98 12.17
CA ALA A 953 -24.60 21.46 13.53
C ALA A 953 -25.70 20.42 13.84
N CYS A 954 -25.34 19.14 13.73
CA CYS A 954 -26.21 17.99 13.93
C CYS A 954 -25.86 17.29 15.26
N GLY A 955 -26.88 16.98 16.08
CA GLY A 955 -26.70 16.21 17.32
C GLY A 955 -26.17 14.79 17.03
N HIS A 956 -25.53 14.15 18.01
CA HIS A 956 -24.94 12.81 17.83
C HIS A 956 -25.98 11.68 17.78
N SER A 957 -27.19 11.90 18.33
CA SER A 957 -28.27 10.92 18.30
C SER A 957 -28.66 10.62 16.85
N ARG A 958 -28.50 9.36 16.42
CA ARG A 958 -28.97 8.92 15.11
C ARG A 958 -30.41 8.49 15.26
N ARG A 959 -31.32 9.31 14.80
CA ARG A 959 -32.74 9.21 15.18
C ARG A 959 -33.63 9.31 13.95
N LEU A 960 -34.48 8.31 13.76
CA LEU A 960 -35.59 8.34 12.82
C LEU A 960 -36.87 8.64 13.60
N THR A 961 -37.51 9.77 13.31
CA THR A 961 -38.78 10.18 13.91
C THR A 961 -39.90 10.09 12.88
N LEU A 962 -40.98 9.42 13.25
CA LEU A 962 -42.21 9.28 12.48
C LEU A 962 -43.25 10.26 13.04
N THR A 963 -43.75 11.18 12.22
CA THR A 963 -44.78 12.16 12.62
C THR A 963 -46.09 11.91 11.88
N TYR A 964 -47.18 11.83 12.64
CA TYR A 964 -48.53 11.55 12.12
C TYR A 964 -49.38 12.82 12.03
N GLY A 965 -50.48 12.77 11.27
CA GLY A 965 -51.38 13.92 11.08
C GLY A 965 -52.02 14.49 12.35
N ASP A 966 -52.06 13.73 13.45
CA ASP A 966 -52.54 14.16 14.77
C ASP A 966 -51.45 14.84 15.63
N GLY A 967 -50.23 15.02 15.09
CA GLY A 967 -49.08 15.60 15.78
C GLY A 967 -48.35 14.63 16.71
N SER A 968 -48.79 13.37 16.79
CA SER A 968 -48.09 12.36 17.58
C SER A 968 -46.82 11.87 16.89
N GLN A 969 -45.88 11.35 17.69
CA GLN A 969 -44.57 10.92 17.21
C GLN A 969 -44.15 9.56 17.76
N ALA A 970 -43.38 8.84 16.95
CA ALA A 970 -42.58 7.69 17.38
C ALA A 970 -41.11 7.96 17.05
N ALA A 971 -40.23 7.76 18.03
CA ALA A 971 -38.79 7.91 17.85
C ALA A 971 -38.11 6.54 17.83
N ILE A 972 -37.31 6.32 16.80
CA ILE A 972 -36.47 5.15 16.63
C ILE A 972 -35.03 5.64 16.72
N VAL A 973 -34.39 5.37 17.85
CA VAL A 973 -32.99 5.72 18.08
C VAL A 973 -32.13 4.54 17.64
N LEU A 974 -31.12 4.84 16.84
CA LEU A 974 -30.20 3.88 16.25
C LEU A 974 -28.83 4.11 16.87
N ASP A 975 -28.22 3.09 17.47
CA ASP A 975 -26.88 3.23 18.08
C ASP A 975 -25.86 3.72 17.03
N GLN A 976 -25.79 3.03 15.89
CA GLN A 976 -24.82 3.33 14.82
C GLN A 976 -25.46 3.81 13.52
N GLY A 977 -26.75 4.17 13.53
CA GLY A 977 -27.49 4.56 12.32
C GLY A 977 -27.48 3.40 11.33
N PHE A 978 -27.17 3.67 10.07
CA PHE A 978 -26.92 2.61 9.06
C PHE A 978 -25.42 2.44 8.75
N GLY A 979 -24.52 3.10 9.48
CA GLY A 979 -23.08 3.04 9.25
C GLY A 979 -22.40 1.75 9.70
N PHE A 980 -23.06 0.97 10.57
CA PHE A 980 -22.61 -0.36 11.01
C PHE A 980 -22.79 -1.44 9.95
N LEU A 981 -23.65 -1.19 8.95
CA LEU A 981 -23.87 -2.11 7.84
C LEU A 981 -22.76 -1.88 6.82
N LYS A 982 -21.82 -2.81 6.74
CA LYS A 982 -20.75 -2.77 5.75
C LYS A 982 -21.16 -3.53 4.50
N VAL A 983 -20.67 -3.03 3.36
CA VAL A 983 -20.80 -3.74 2.09
C VAL A 983 -19.85 -4.91 2.10
N VAL A 984 -20.40 -6.07 1.78
CA VAL A 984 -19.62 -7.25 1.43
C VAL A 984 -18.96 -7.00 0.08
N GLY A 985 -17.77 -6.41 0.12
CA GLY A 985 -16.86 -6.28 -1.00
C GLY A 985 -17.17 -4.97 -1.70
N PRO A 986 -16.72 -3.83 -1.16
CA PRO A 986 -17.19 -2.54 -1.62
C PRO A 986 -16.81 -2.38 -3.10
N PRO A 987 -17.80 -2.35 -4.01
CA PRO A 987 -17.49 -2.13 -5.41
C PRO A 987 -16.80 -0.79 -5.53
N ARG A 988 -15.81 -0.74 -6.43
CA ARG A 988 -15.15 0.51 -6.78
C ARG A 988 -16.23 1.52 -7.21
N PHE A 989 -16.23 2.68 -6.57
CA PHE A 989 -17.18 3.74 -6.85
C PHE A 989 -16.42 4.94 -7.42
N GLU A 990 -16.79 5.34 -8.63
CA GLU A 990 -16.13 6.43 -9.36
C GLU A 990 -16.76 7.76 -8.97
N PHE A 991 -16.19 8.41 -7.95
CA PHE A 991 -16.64 9.73 -7.46
C PHE A 991 -16.45 10.86 -8.49
N GLN A 992 -15.72 10.62 -9.58
CA GLN A 992 -15.47 11.60 -10.65
C GLN A 992 -16.62 11.70 -11.67
N GLU A 993 -17.57 10.77 -11.64
CA GLU A 993 -18.71 10.82 -12.56
C GLU A 993 -19.70 11.93 -12.17
N LYS A 994 -20.49 12.42 -13.14
CA LYS A 994 -21.58 13.37 -12.85
C LYS A 994 -22.56 12.78 -11.84
N ALA A 995 -23.09 13.60 -10.93
CA ALA A 995 -24.04 13.18 -9.90
C ALA A 995 -25.20 12.30 -10.41
N ALA A 996 -25.69 12.56 -11.63
CA ALA A 996 -26.74 11.73 -12.22
C ALA A 996 -26.31 10.29 -12.59
N SER A 997 -25.07 10.12 -13.05
CA SER A 997 -24.50 8.79 -13.30
C SER A 997 -24.28 8.04 -11.98
N GLN A 998 -23.75 8.76 -10.97
CA GLN A 998 -23.57 8.24 -9.62
C GLN A 998 -24.90 7.74 -9.02
N ALA A 999 -25.95 8.57 -9.03
CA ALA A 999 -27.26 8.20 -8.50
C ALA A 999 -27.89 7.00 -9.23
N LYS A 1000 -27.81 6.97 -10.57
CA LYS A 1000 -28.30 5.84 -11.38
C LYS A 1000 -27.57 4.54 -11.04
N ARG A 1001 -26.24 4.59 -10.88
CA ARG A 1001 -25.44 3.43 -10.48
C ARG A 1001 -25.78 2.97 -9.07
N LEU A 1002 -25.91 3.89 -8.11
CA LEU A 1002 -26.31 3.59 -6.73
C LEU A 1002 -27.69 2.96 -6.64
N ALA A 1003 -28.67 3.44 -7.41
CA ALA A 1003 -30.00 2.86 -7.42
C ALA A 1003 -30.02 1.42 -7.97
N ALA A 1004 -29.16 1.11 -8.94
CA ALA A 1004 -29.05 -0.21 -9.57
C ALA A 1004 -28.17 -1.21 -8.80
N LEU A 1005 -27.38 -0.74 -7.83
CA LEU A 1005 -26.46 -1.59 -7.07
C LEU A 1005 -27.21 -2.53 -6.13
N ASP A 1006 -26.92 -3.83 -6.22
CA ASP A 1006 -27.29 -4.81 -5.19
C ASP A 1006 -26.01 -5.45 -4.65
N PHE A 1007 -25.88 -5.44 -3.33
CA PHE A 1007 -24.75 -6.00 -2.61
C PHE A 1007 -25.27 -6.65 -1.32
N SER A 1008 -24.49 -7.53 -0.71
CA SER A 1008 -24.80 -8.03 0.62
C SER A 1008 -24.31 -7.03 1.67
N CYS A 1009 -25.15 -6.76 2.67
CA CYS A 1009 -24.75 -6.02 3.87
C CYS A 1009 -24.49 -7.01 4.99
N VAL A 1010 -23.44 -6.74 5.78
CA VAL A 1010 -23.16 -7.46 7.03
C VAL A 1010 -22.97 -6.44 8.14
N SER A 1011 -23.54 -6.74 9.30
CA SER A 1011 -23.44 -5.92 10.50
C SER A 1011 -22.04 -6.04 11.11
N GLU A 1012 -21.38 -4.92 11.34
CA GLU A 1012 -20.10 -4.85 12.03
C GLU A 1012 -20.31 -4.52 13.52
N GLY A 1013 -20.12 -5.52 14.38
CA GLY A 1013 -20.31 -5.39 15.82
C GLY A 1013 -21.77 -5.53 16.28
N SER A 1014 -21.97 -5.48 17.59
CA SER A 1014 -23.30 -5.43 18.21
C SER A 1014 -23.87 -4.02 18.09
N THR A 1015 -25.14 -3.92 17.71
CA THR A 1015 -25.88 -2.65 17.64
C THR A 1015 -27.33 -2.92 18.04
N TYR A 1016 -28.04 -1.88 18.43
CA TYR A 1016 -29.41 -1.98 18.88
C TYR A 1016 -30.27 -0.83 18.35
N ILE A 1017 -31.57 -1.07 18.35
CA ILE A 1017 -32.61 -0.09 18.05
C ILE A 1017 -33.40 0.15 19.33
N VAL A 1018 -33.61 1.41 19.65
CA VAL A 1018 -34.46 1.82 20.77
C VAL A 1018 -35.72 2.47 20.21
N VAL A 1019 -36.88 1.90 20.53
CA VAL A 1019 -38.17 2.48 20.16
C VAL A 1019 -38.75 3.20 21.38
N VAL A 1020 -39.00 4.50 21.22
CA VAL A 1020 -39.54 5.38 22.26
C VAL A 1020 -40.86 5.97 21.78
N GLY A 1021 -41.92 5.75 22.55
CA GLY A 1021 -43.20 6.45 22.37
C GLY A 1021 -43.16 7.79 23.09
N SER A 1022 -43.22 8.90 22.35
CA SER A 1022 -43.45 10.20 22.96
C SER A 1022 -44.95 10.53 22.92
N SER A 1023 -45.56 10.76 24.09
CA SER A 1023 -46.73 11.64 24.17
C SER A 1023 -46.22 13.07 24.01
N SER A 1024 -46.96 13.90 23.27
CA SER A 1024 -46.69 15.32 23.14
C SER A 1024 -46.55 15.95 24.53
N SER A 1025 -45.33 16.29 24.95
CA SER A 1025 -45.10 17.23 26.03
C SER A 1025 -45.32 18.63 25.47
N ARG A 1026 -46.38 19.29 25.93
CA ARG A 1026 -46.38 20.74 26.07
C ARG A 1026 -45.23 21.18 26.98
#